data_AF-A0A7K4ARF2-F1
#
_entry.id   AF-A0A7K4ARF2-F1
#
_cell.length_a   1.000
_cell.length_b   1.000
_cell.length_c   1.000
_cell.angle_alpha   90.00
_cell.angle_beta   90.00
_cell.angle_gamma   90.00
#
_symmetry.space_group_name_H-M   'P 1'
#
loop_
_entity.id
_entity.type
_entity.pdbx_description
1 polymer ?
#
loop_
_entity_poly.entity_id
_entity_poly.type
_entity_poly.pdbx_seq_one_letter_code
_entity_poly.pdbx_strand_id
1 'polypeptide(L)'
;MEEYFNSLFEETEHCYNIARRARARGLDPETFVEIPRAEDLASRVEKLLDQWNVEGVAERIRQLSRDHNREEVSLLIAKEMANAPAKSREEAIDRAIRVGLAVLTEGILVAPLEGIAGVKIGWNGDGSEYLAISFAGPIRAAGGTGQALSVLIADVVRREVGIGKYIPTEGEVQRFKEEIPLYKQCQHLQYSPSNEEIEIIVRNCPVCIDGEGTEDMEISGFRDLPRIETNKVRGGACLVIAEGLTLKAPKIQKHTRKLGIDGWQFIDEYMAWKRKHDSKSDEKKTAKGITPDSKFLKDMVAGRPVICHPSRAGGLRLRYGRGRTTGLAALALNPATMFILDDFLTVGTQIKIERPGKAGAVTPCDTIEGPILLLKNGDLVQVNNAREALELRPSVSEIVDLGEVLLAYGEFMENNHVLAPAGYCPEWYREELLSKTDTLPEDWERPTYERAMEISRAFGMPLHPRYNLFWYDLPLDSLVQLRAHLLATGTYENDTLMLKREPATKRTLETLGALHRASATQLRIEHYALPLIEGLGLQVDGSRLVEAAPLVDPGAEAMAGRDRYDSPSLRAVSHAMDMEVRARAVTRIGSRMARPEKAKERKMKPPPHALFPLGQSGGMQRLVSTAVREKYIAVEMGIRQCTGCGMNTFLCSCPRCHSHTRPTNRPTSQRVELGKMLREAMENMEIRGTAPEIKGVQGMISRNKTPEALEKGLLRAYHDIFVFKDGTIRFDMTDVPITHFRPREIGLSVEKARAIGYVKDTHGVELTSPEQVCELKVQDIIPSESCGDYMVKVATFTDDLLEKLYGQSRFYNATSRDDLIGHLAIGLAPHTSGGILCRIIGYCRSNVGYGHPFFHASKRRNADGDEDSVILLLDGLINFSRAFLPDRRGGLMDAPLVLTTRLDPNEIDKEAHNIDVGWAYPLEFYEATLEYKHPKDIENVMDQVSRRIGSALQYEGFGYTHDTADISEGPAESAYKTLETMIDKMNAQLELARKIRAVDTQDVVSRVITKHFLPDMIGNLKSFSAQSVRCTKCGAKYRRIPLIGRCYCGNNLILTVHEKSVKKYLEITKEISEKYDIDTYTQQRVAIVEESMDSLFQSDKIKHCKLTDFM
;
A
#
# COMPACT_ATOMS: atom_id res chain seq x y z
N MET A 1 -7.84 28.02 8.35
CA MET A 1 -6.63 27.24 8.69
C MET A 1 -5.73 27.69 9.86
N GLU A 2 -5.30 28.95 10.00
CA GLU A 2 -4.27 29.28 11.02
C GLU A 2 -4.69 28.94 12.45
N GLU A 3 -5.94 29.24 12.82
CA GLU A 3 -6.52 28.86 14.11
C GLU A 3 -6.46 27.36 14.36
N TYR A 4 -6.63 26.53 13.32
CA TYR A 4 -6.52 25.09 13.43
C TYR A 4 -5.10 24.66 13.80
N PHE A 5 -4.07 25.15 13.10
CA PHE A 5 -2.69 24.82 13.43
C PHE A 5 -2.28 25.34 14.82
N ASN A 6 -2.77 26.53 15.21
CA ASN A 6 -2.54 27.07 16.55
C ASN A 6 -3.16 26.17 17.63
N SER A 7 -4.40 25.69 17.43
CA SER A 7 -5.06 24.79 18.38
C SER A 7 -4.29 23.47 18.56
N LEU A 8 -3.80 22.88 17.46
CA LEU A 8 -2.99 21.66 17.51
C LEU A 8 -1.66 21.91 18.23
N PHE A 9 -1.05 23.07 18.01
CA PHE A 9 0.20 23.45 18.66
C PHE A 9 0.05 23.61 20.17
N GLU A 10 -1.01 24.30 20.62
CA GLU A 10 -1.30 24.50 22.05
C GLU A 10 -1.52 23.17 22.78
N GLU A 11 -2.33 22.28 22.19
CA GLU A 11 -2.58 20.95 22.78
C GLU A 11 -1.33 20.06 22.75
N THR A 12 -0.51 20.17 21.69
CA THR A 12 0.80 19.51 21.63
C THR A 12 1.70 19.99 22.76
N GLU A 13 1.81 21.31 22.99
CA GLU A 13 2.61 21.85 24.09
C GLU A 13 2.13 21.40 25.45
N HIS A 14 0.81 21.30 25.63
CA HIS A 14 0.24 20.75 26.84
C HIS A 14 0.71 19.31 27.10
N CYS A 15 0.64 18.44 26.08
CA CYS A 15 1.13 17.06 26.17
C CYS A 15 2.63 16.98 26.46
N TYR A 16 3.45 17.80 25.79
CA TYR A 16 4.89 17.88 26.05
C TYR A 16 5.21 18.33 27.47
N ASN A 17 4.44 19.27 28.04
CA ASN A 17 4.65 19.72 29.41
C ASN A 17 4.37 18.62 30.44
N ILE A 18 3.31 17.81 30.25
CA ILE A 18 3.03 16.65 31.09
C ILE A 18 4.17 15.62 30.98
N ALA A 19 4.59 15.30 29.76
CA ALA A 19 5.66 14.34 29.51
C ALA A 19 7.02 14.81 30.09
N ARG A 20 7.35 16.11 29.98
CA ARG A 20 8.55 16.71 30.60
C ARG A 20 8.55 16.53 32.11
N ARG A 21 7.42 16.79 32.79
CA ARG A 21 7.29 16.57 34.24
C ARG A 21 7.44 15.10 34.62
N ALA A 22 6.90 14.19 33.82
CA ALA A 22 7.03 12.74 34.05
C ALA A 22 8.50 12.30 33.95
N ARG A 23 9.15 12.65 32.83
CA ARG A 23 10.56 12.31 32.54
C ARG A 23 11.53 12.92 33.53
N ALA A 24 11.27 14.14 34.02
CA ALA A 24 12.10 14.81 35.01
C ALA A 24 12.21 14.05 36.35
N ARG A 25 11.28 13.12 36.65
CA ARG A 25 11.39 12.24 37.83
C ARG A 25 12.55 11.23 37.74
N GLY A 26 13.15 11.04 36.56
CA GLY A 26 14.32 10.19 36.38
C GLY A 26 14.07 8.69 36.52
N LEU A 27 12.81 8.26 36.33
CA LEU A 27 12.38 6.86 36.37
C LEU A 27 12.58 6.14 35.01
N ASP A 28 12.72 6.91 33.93
CA ASP A 28 12.95 6.45 32.56
C ASP A 28 14.44 6.47 32.18
N PRO A 29 14.85 5.88 31.04
CA PRO A 29 16.25 5.88 30.60
C PRO A 29 16.88 7.27 30.48
N GLU A 30 16.09 8.28 30.13
CA GLU A 30 16.48 9.68 30.00
C GLU A 30 15.53 10.60 30.80
N THR A 31 16.02 11.76 31.21
CA THR A 31 15.29 12.74 32.05
C THR A 31 14.50 13.79 31.25
N PHE A 32 14.54 13.69 29.92
CA PHE A 32 13.85 14.58 28.99
C PHE A 32 13.06 13.75 27.96
N VAL A 33 12.18 14.42 27.22
CA VAL A 33 11.39 13.80 26.15
C VAL A 33 12.28 13.59 24.92
N GLU A 34 12.36 12.36 24.44
CA GLU A 34 13.32 11.95 23.39
C GLU A 34 12.79 12.11 21.95
N ILE A 35 11.52 12.50 21.79
CA ILE A 35 10.90 12.82 20.49
C ILE A 35 10.91 14.35 20.31
N PRO A 36 11.89 14.90 19.57
CA PRO A 36 11.94 16.33 19.27
C PRO A 36 10.83 16.74 18.31
N ARG A 37 10.36 17.98 18.45
CA ARG A 37 9.44 18.62 17.51
C ARG A 37 10.19 19.17 16.31
N ALA A 38 9.56 19.13 15.15
CA ALA A 38 9.99 19.81 13.94
C ALA A 38 8.80 20.49 13.27
N GLU A 39 8.98 21.76 12.91
CA GLU A 39 7.94 22.56 12.24
C GLU A 39 8.00 22.42 10.72
N ASP A 40 9.19 22.12 10.18
CA ASP A 40 9.48 22.09 8.75
C ASP A 40 10.59 21.07 8.41
N LEU A 41 10.85 20.89 7.11
CA LEU A 41 11.88 20.02 6.56
C LEU A 41 13.25 20.33 7.14
N ALA A 42 13.59 21.61 7.20
CA ALA A 42 14.87 22.09 7.68
C ALA A 42 15.13 21.63 9.13
N SER A 43 14.14 21.79 10.01
CA SER A 43 14.20 21.34 11.40
C SER A 43 14.27 19.82 11.49
N ARG A 44 13.54 19.09 10.64
CA ARG A 44 13.62 17.61 10.61
C ARG A 44 15.04 17.14 10.30
N VAL A 45 15.66 17.71 9.27
CA VAL A 45 17.04 17.36 8.87
C VAL A 45 18.03 17.63 10.00
N GLU A 46 17.96 18.81 10.63
CA GLU A 46 18.84 19.18 11.73
C GLU A 46 18.66 18.27 12.96
N LYS A 47 17.41 17.99 13.37
CA LYS A 47 17.13 17.14 14.54
C LYS A 47 17.46 15.67 14.31
N LEU A 48 17.30 15.16 13.09
CA LEU A 48 17.65 13.77 12.77
C LEU A 48 19.15 13.54 12.71
N LEU A 49 19.90 14.53 12.22
CA LEU A 49 21.35 14.43 12.02
C LEU A 49 22.16 15.10 13.13
N ASP A 50 21.57 15.33 14.31
CA ASP A 50 22.21 16.01 15.44
C ASP A 50 23.61 15.45 15.79
N GLN A 51 23.79 14.12 15.64
CA GLN A 51 25.05 13.41 15.91
C GLN A 51 26.19 13.74 14.93
N TRP A 52 25.90 14.40 13.81
CA TRP A 52 26.86 14.73 12.75
C TRP A 52 27.28 16.21 12.74
N ASN A 53 27.11 16.93 13.86
CA ASN A 53 27.53 18.35 13.99
C ASN A 53 26.97 19.24 12.87
N VAL A 54 25.64 19.22 12.72
CA VAL A 54 24.90 19.96 11.68
C VAL A 54 24.17 21.19 12.22
N GLU A 55 24.62 21.73 13.35
CA GLU A 55 23.99 22.90 13.98
C GLU A 55 23.94 24.09 13.02
N GLY A 56 22.75 24.71 12.88
CA GLY A 56 22.51 25.84 11.98
C GLY A 56 22.18 25.46 10.53
N VAL A 57 22.23 24.16 10.17
CA VAL A 57 21.90 23.70 8.81
C VAL A 57 20.45 24.03 8.43
N ALA A 58 19.54 24.05 9.41
CA ALA A 58 18.13 24.33 9.18
C ALA A 58 17.91 25.74 8.58
N GLU A 59 18.53 26.77 9.16
CA GLU A 59 18.42 28.14 8.65
C GLU A 59 18.95 28.25 7.22
N ARG A 60 20.05 27.54 6.93
CA ARG A 60 20.64 27.56 5.60
C ARG A 60 19.78 26.84 4.56
N ILE A 61 19.19 25.70 4.91
CA ILE A 61 18.21 25.01 4.06
C ILE A 61 17.04 25.93 3.74
N ARG A 62 16.47 26.62 4.74
CA ARG A 62 15.37 27.59 4.54
C ARG A 62 15.74 28.71 3.58
N GLN A 63 16.96 29.23 3.65
CA GLN A 63 17.43 30.28 2.73
C GLN A 63 17.52 29.75 1.30
N LEU A 64 18.17 28.60 1.10
CA LEU A 64 18.34 28.00 -0.23
C LEU A 64 16.99 27.58 -0.85
N SER A 65 16.06 27.08 -0.05
CA SER A 65 14.72 26.67 -0.51
C SER A 65 13.85 27.80 -1.05
N ARG A 66 14.22 29.07 -0.83
CA ARG A 66 13.51 30.21 -1.43
C ARG A 66 13.77 30.34 -2.93
N ASP A 67 15.01 30.09 -3.34
CA ASP A 67 15.48 30.35 -4.70
C ASP A 67 15.70 29.07 -5.52
N HIS A 68 15.74 27.91 -4.85
CA HIS A 68 16.09 26.63 -5.45
C HIS A 68 15.07 25.53 -5.13
N ASN A 69 14.90 24.59 -6.07
CA ASN A 69 14.11 23.38 -5.79
C ASN A 69 14.86 22.43 -4.85
N ARG A 70 14.13 21.48 -4.26
CA ARG A 70 14.65 20.52 -3.27
C ARG A 70 15.90 19.78 -3.73
N GLU A 71 15.93 19.33 -4.98
CA GLU A 71 17.08 18.62 -5.54
C GLU A 71 18.32 19.53 -5.69
N GLU A 72 18.16 20.77 -6.11
CA GLU A 72 19.22 21.79 -6.11
C GLU A 72 19.68 22.12 -4.68
N VAL A 73 18.75 22.37 -3.76
CA VAL A 73 19.04 22.64 -2.34
C VAL A 73 19.89 21.52 -1.74
N SER A 74 19.54 20.25 -2.02
CA SER A 74 20.28 19.09 -1.52
C SER A 74 21.74 19.05 -1.96
N LEU A 75 22.04 19.53 -3.17
CA LEU A 75 23.40 19.53 -3.71
C LEU A 75 24.18 20.73 -3.21
N LEU A 76 23.55 21.90 -3.16
CA LEU A 76 24.16 23.13 -2.65
C LEU A 76 24.51 22.99 -1.17
N ILE A 77 23.57 22.51 -0.34
CA ILE A 77 23.84 22.30 1.09
C ILE A 77 24.91 21.23 1.31
N ALA A 78 24.95 20.17 0.49
CA ALA A 78 25.98 19.15 0.60
C ALA A 78 27.37 19.74 0.30
N LYS A 79 27.51 20.61 -0.71
CA LYS A 79 28.76 21.33 -0.99
C LYS A 79 29.19 22.21 0.19
N GLU A 80 28.27 22.99 0.73
CA GLU A 80 28.57 23.86 1.88
C GLU A 80 28.99 23.05 3.12
N MET A 81 28.30 21.93 3.39
CA MET A 81 28.63 21.04 4.50
C MET A 81 29.92 20.25 4.32
N ALA A 82 30.37 20.06 3.09
CA ALA A 82 31.68 19.45 2.81
C ALA A 82 32.85 20.36 3.22
N ASN A 83 32.65 21.68 3.09
CA ASN A 83 33.65 22.69 3.45
C ASN A 83 33.57 23.13 4.92
N ALA A 84 32.52 22.75 5.64
CA ALA A 84 32.39 23.08 7.06
C ALA A 84 33.44 22.33 7.91
N PRO A 85 33.91 22.91 9.04
CA PRO A 85 34.91 22.29 9.89
C PRO A 85 34.52 20.87 10.36
N ALA A 86 35.45 19.91 10.27
CA ALA A 86 35.28 18.53 10.73
C ALA A 86 36.63 17.96 11.21
N LYS A 87 36.63 16.84 11.95
CA LYS A 87 37.88 16.25 12.47
C LYS A 87 38.68 15.54 11.38
N SER A 88 38.02 15.03 10.35
CA SER A 88 38.65 14.40 9.18
C SER A 88 37.93 14.75 7.88
N ARG A 89 38.60 14.58 6.75
CA ARG A 89 37.98 14.71 5.41
C ARG A 89 36.83 13.72 5.24
N GLU A 90 36.98 12.49 5.72
CA GLU A 90 35.93 11.45 5.64
C GLU A 90 34.69 11.83 6.45
N GLU A 91 34.84 12.39 7.66
CA GLU A 91 33.72 12.85 8.48
C GLU A 91 32.99 14.03 7.83
N ALA A 92 33.73 14.98 7.22
CA ALA A 92 33.14 16.08 6.46
C ALA A 92 32.29 15.58 5.28
N ILE A 93 32.81 14.60 4.54
CA ILE A 93 32.12 14.02 3.37
C ILE A 93 30.91 13.19 3.80
N ASP A 94 31.04 12.35 4.83
CA ASP A 94 29.92 11.55 5.36
C ASP A 94 28.78 12.46 5.82
N ARG A 95 29.09 13.53 6.60
CA ARG A 95 28.12 14.55 6.99
C ARG A 95 27.44 15.19 5.77
N ALA A 96 28.23 15.64 4.79
CA ALA A 96 27.71 16.30 3.60
C ALA A 96 26.74 15.43 2.80
N ILE A 97 27.09 14.16 2.59
CA ILE A 97 26.24 13.21 1.86
C ILE A 97 24.95 12.93 2.64
N ARG A 98 25.03 12.77 3.97
CA ARG A 98 23.85 12.53 4.82
C ARG A 98 22.90 13.72 4.82
N VAL A 99 23.41 14.95 4.94
CA VAL A 99 22.58 16.17 4.88
C VAL A 99 21.90 16.29 3.52
N GLY A 100 22.64 16.13 2.42
CA GLY A 100 22.06 16.15 1.07
C GLY A 100 20.98 15.08 0.88
N LEU A 101 21.24 13.85 1.32
CA LEU A 101 20.26 12.76 1.22
C LEU A 101 19.04 13.01 2.13
N ALA A 102 19.22 13.59 3.32
CA ALA A 102 18.13 13.92 4.23
C ALA A 102 17.20 14.98 3.64
N VAL A 103 17.74 16.01 2.99
CA VAL A 103 16.93 17.01 2.26
C VAL A 103 16.14 16.36 1.13
N LEU A 104 16.76 15.48 0.34
CA LEU A 104 16.05 14.77 -0.75
C LEU A 104 14.94 13.86 -0.25
N THR A 105 15.16 13.22 0.90
CA THR A 105 14.23 12.27 1.52
C THR A 105 13.27 12.93 2.51
N GLU A 106 13.17 14.27 2.47
CA GLU A 106 12.29 15.12 3.30
C GLU A 106 12.54 15.02 4.82
N GLY A 107 13.66 14.42 5.25
CA GLY A 107 13.95 14.20 6.66
C GLY A 107 12.93 13.27 7.33
N ILE A 108 12.37 12.29 6.61
CA ILE A 108 11.36 11.35 7.13
C ILE A 108 11.87 9.90 7.09
N LEU A 109 12.74 9.59 6.13
CA LEU A 109 13.27 8.25 5.92
C LEU A 109 14.53 8.00 6.75
N VAL A 110 14.76 6.75 7.13
CA VAL A 110 15.99 6.34 7.85
C VAL A 110 17.23 6.23 6.98
N ALA A 111 17.10 6.35 5.66
CA ALA A 111 18.19 6.16 4.71
C ALA A 111 19.43 7.03 5.00
N PRO A 112 19.30 8.32 5.36
CA PRO A 112 20.44 9.16 5.77
C PRO A 112 21.11 8.71 7.08
N LEU A 113 20.42 7.95 7.93
CA LEU A 113 20.92 7.48 9.22
C LEU A 113 21.58 6.10 9.09
N GLU A 114 20.84 5.12 8.58
CA GLU A 114 21.26 3.72 8.57
C GLU A 114 21.60 3.19 7.18
N GLY A 115 21.12 3.82 6.11
CA GLY A 115 21.34 3.38 4.73
C GLY A 115 22.77 3.63 4.24
N ILE A 116 23.43 4.66 4.76
CA ILE A 116 24.85 4.93 4.56
C ILE A 116 25.61 4.36 5.74
N ALA A 117 26.42 3.33 5.48
CA ALA A 117 27.23 2.68 6.49
C ALA A 117 28.43 3.52 6.93
N GLY A 118 29.03 4.21 5.96
CA GLY A 118 30.14 5.13 6.14
C GLY A 118 30.77 5.46 4.79
N VAL A 119 31.79 6.31 4.83
CA VAL A 119 32.51 6.79 3.66
C VAL A 119 34.01 6.60 3.89
N LYS A 120 34.73 6.16 2.85
CA LYS A 120 36.19 5.97 2.87
C LYS A 120 36.85 6.63 1.67
N ILE A 121 38.06 7.15 1.86
CA ILE A 121 38.91 7.62 0.76
C ILE A 121 39.90 6.50 0.42
N GLY A 122 39.80 5.98 -0.80
CA GLY A 122 40.67 4.93 -1.33
C GLY A 122 41.68 5.44 -2.35
N TRP A 123 42.53 4.53 -2.85
CA TRP A 123 43.57 4.82 -3.84
C TRP A 123 43.43 3.97 -5.10
N ASN A 124 43.41 4.63 -6.26
CA ASN A 124 43.40 4.00 -7.57
C ASN A 124 44.77 3.35 -7.88
N GLY A 125 44.81 2.52 -8.93
CA GLY A 125 46.06 1.87 -9.36
C GLY A 125 47.10 2.85 -9.90
N ASP A 126 46.66 4.05 -10.32
CA ASP A 126 47.49 5.15 -10.78
C ASP A 126 47.94 6.10 -9.65
N GLY A 127 47.57 5.80 -8.39
CA GLY A 127 47.89 6.63 -7.22
C GLY A 127 46.96 7.83 -7.01
N SER A 128 45.87 7.97 -7.76
CA SER A 128 44.86 9.01 -7.48
C SER A 128 43.89 8.61 -6.35
N GLU A 129 43.42 9.57 -5.55
CA GLU A 129 42.39 9.34 -4.53
C GLU A 129 41.01 9.13 -5.17
N TYR A 130 40.18 8.25 -4.61
CA TYR A 130 38.77 8.10 -4.97
C TYR A 130 37.88 7.99 -3.74
N LEU A 131 36.58 8.27 -3.92
CA LEU A 131 35.58 8.16 -2.87
C LEU A 131 34.86 6.81 -2.92
N ALA A 132 34.75 6.12 -1.79
CA ALA A 132 33.92 4.92 -1.60
C ALA A 132 32.80 5.19 -0.60
N ILE A 133 31.57 4.84 -0.96
CA ILE A 133 30.41 4.87 -0.07
C ILE A 133 30.02 3.44 0.25
N SER A 134 29.99 3.11 1.53
CA SER A 134 29.47 1.82 1.99
C SER A 134 27.97 1.94 2.23
N PHE A 135 27.16 1.20 1.48
CA PHE A 135 25.70 1.16 1.65
C PHE A 135 25.27 -0.07 2.46
N ALA A 136 24.22 0.11 3.26
CA ALA A 136 23.56 -0.96 4.01
C ALA A 136 22.14 -1.20 3.49
N GLY A 137 21.56 -2.37 3.81
CA GLY A 137 20.20 -2.77 3.40
C GLY A 137 19.10 -1.71 3.62
N PRO A 138 19.08 -0.94 4.72
CA PRO A 138 18.10 0.13 4.94
C PRO A 138 18.05 1.22 3.86
N ILE A 139 19.06 1.32 2.98
CA ILE A 139 19.04 2.23 1.82
C ILE A 139 17.84 1.96 0.90
N ARG A 140 17.23 0.77 0.96
CA ARG A 140 16.00 0.46 0.24
C ARG A 140 14.86 1.41 0.57
N ALA A 141 14.80 1.90 1.81
CA ALA A 141 13.77 2.83 2.27
C ALA A 141 13.82 4.17 1.49
N ALA A 142 14.98 4.60 0.99
CA ALA A 142 15.12 5.80 0.16
C ALA A 142 14.41 5.71 -1.21
N GLY A 143 14.04 4.49 -1.61
CA GLY A 143 13.63 4.18 -2.98
C GLY A 143 14.78 4.30 -3.98
N GLY A 144 14.55 3.82 -5.21
CA GLY A 144 15.57 3.85 -6.27
C GLY A 144 16.07 5.27 -6.61
N THR A 145 15.21 6.28 -6.50
CA THR A 145 15.61 7.67 -6.79
C THR A 145 16.54 8.22 -5.71
N GLY A 146 16.23 8.01 -4.42
CA GLY A 146 17.12 8.40 -3.32
C GLY A 146 18.46 7.65 -3.36
N GLN A 147 18.44 6.34 -3.67
CA GLN A 147 19.65 5.55 -3.91
C GLN A 147 20.54 6.16 -5.00
N ALA A 148 19.97 6.42 -6.18
CA ALA A 148 20.72 7.00 -7.29
C ALA A 148 21.27 8.40 -6.99
N LEU A 149 20.45 9.28 -6.42
CA LEU A 149 20.86 10.64 -6.09
C LEU A 149 21.89 10.68 -4.95
N SER A 150 21.94 9.69 -4.06
CA SER A 150 23.01 9.58 -3.07
C SER A 150 24.40 9.44 -3.71
N VAL A 151 24.49 8.70 -4.83
CA VAL A 151 25.73 8.56 -5.63
C VAL A 151 26.07 9.89 -6.32
N LEU A 152 25.06 10.60 -6.82
CA LEU A 152 25.24 11.91 -7.45
C LEU A 152 25.72 12.96 -6.44
N ILE A 153 25.12 13.03 -5.25
CA ILE A 153 25.56 13.92 -4.17
C ILE A 153 27.02 13.64 -3.82
N ALA A 154 27.39 12.37 -3.68
CA ALA A 154 28.76 12.00 -3.36
C ALA A 154 29.75 12.39 -4.47
N ASP A 155 29.37 12.28 -5.75
CA ASP A 155 30.19 12.75 -6.86
C ASP A 155 30.36 14.28 -6.87
N VAL A 156 29.34 15.02 -6.45
CA VAL A 156 29.44 16.48 -6.31
C VAL A 156 30.34 16.85 -5.12
N VAL A 157 30.14 16.20 -3.97
CA VAL A 157 30.94 16.44 -2.76
C VAL A 157 32.41 16.08 -2.99
N ARG A 158 32.71 14.93 -3.62
CA ARG A 158 34.11 14.51 -3.87
C ARG A 158 34.86 15.48 -4.77
N ARG A 159 34.19 16.12 -5.74
CA ARG A 159 34.80 17.16 -6.58
C ARG A 159 35.10 18.43 -5.78
N GLU A 160 34.19 18.83 -4.91
CA GLU A 160 34.35 20.02 -4.05
C GLU A 160 35.59 19.89 -3.15
N VAL A 161 35.83 18.70 -2.59
CA VAL A 161 36.99 18.42 -1.72
C VAL A 161 38.25 17.93 -2.46
N GLY A 162 38.26 18.01 -3.80
CA GLY A 162 39.42 17.69 -4.64
C GLY A 162 39.79 16.21 -4.79
N ILE A 163 38.84 15.28 -4.61
CA ILE A 163 39.05 13.83 -4.78
C ILE A 163 38.83 13.41 -6.25
N GLY A 164 39.72 12.54 -6.75
CA GLY A 164 39.69 12.00 -8.11
C GLY A 164 38.50 11.07 -8.41
N LYS A 165 38.46 10.55 -9.63
CA LYS A 165 37.42 9.62 -10.10
C LYS A 165 37.77 8.20 -9.67
N TYR A 166 36.78 7.39 -9.28
CA TYR A 166 36.98 5.95 -9.10
C TYR A 166 37.30 5.25 -10.43
N ILE A 167 38.34 4.41 -10.41
CA ILE A 167 38.72 3.54 -11.54
C ILE A 167 38.62 2.08 -11.07
N PRO A 168 37.53 1.36 -11.43
CA PRO A 168 37.34 -0.02 -11.03
C PRO A 168 38.31 -0.96 -11.75
N THR A 169 38.77 -1.97 -11.04
CA THR A 169 39.49 -3.12 -11.60
C THR A 169 38.52 -4.11 -12.24
N GLU A 170 39.03 -4.97 -13.13
CA GLU A 170 38.19 -6.00 -13.76
C GLU A 170 37.56 -6.95 -12.73
N GLY A 171 38.30 -7.31 -11.67
CA GLY A 171 37.79 -8.15 -10.60
C GLY A 171 36.59 -7.55 -9.88
N GLU A 172 36.59 -6.24 -9.64
CA GLU A 172 35.46 -5.53 -9.00
C GLU A 172 34.21 -5.51 -9.89
N VAL A 173 34.37 -5.33 -11.21
CA VAL A 173 33.25 -5.36 -12.17
C VAL A 173 32.64 -6.76 -12.24
N GLN A 174 33.48 -7.79 -12.35
CA GLN A 174 33.01 -9.18 -12.42
C GLN A 174 32.39 -9.65 -11.10
N ARG A 175 32.89 -9.14 -9.97
CA ARG A 175 32.27 -9.35 -8.65
C ARG A 175 30.81 -8.88 -8.60
N PHE A 176 30.48 -7.73 -9.18
CA PHE A 176 29.09 -7.25 -9.25
C PHE A 176 28.20 -8.13 -10.15
N LYS A 177 28.75 -8.68 -11.24
CA LYS A 177 28.04 -9.64 -12.11
C LYS A 177 27.72 -10.95 -11.38
N GLU A 178 28.49 -11.33 -10.36
CA GLU A 178 28.20 -12.47 -9.49
C GLU A 178 27.26 -12.10 -8.32
N GLU A 179 27.49 -10.96 -7.67
CA GLU A 179 26.73 -10.52 -6.48
C GLU A 179 25.26 -10.26 -6.78
N ILE A 180 24.92 -9.58 -7.88
CA ILE A 180 23.53 -9.17 -8.16
C ILE A 180 22.61 -10.39 -8.41
N PRO A 181 23.00 -11.39 -9.23
CA PRO A 181 22.23 -12.62 -9.36
C PRO A 181 22.12 -13.43 -8.06
N LEU A 182 23.16 -13.48 -7.23
CA LEU A 182 23.10 -14.15 -5.93
C LEU A 182 22.19 -13.41 -4.95
N TYR A 183 22.23 -12.08 -4.95
CA TYR A 183 21.35 -11.25 -4.16
C TYR A 183 19.89 -11.46 -4.56
N LYS A 184 19.59 -11.60 -5.86
CA LYS A 184 18.25 -11.94 -6.36
C LYS A 184 17.70 -13.26 -5.82
N GLN A 185 18.58 -14.23 -5.53
CA GLN A 185 18.17 -15.51 -4.93
C GLN A 185 17.84 -15.35 -3.44
N CYS A 186 18.44 -14.36 -2.77
CA CYS A 186 18.22 -14.07 -1.35
C CYS A 186 17.03 -13.13 -1.13
N GLN A 187 16.91 -12.11 -1.98
CA GLN A 187 15.95 -11.01 -1.86
C GLN A 187 15.37 -10.66 -3.23
N HIS A 188 14.10 -10.24 -3.26
CA HIS A 188 13.47 -9.79 -4.50
C HIS A 188 14.03 -8.42 -4.92
N LEU A 189 14.47 -8.31 -6.18
CA LEU A 189 14.86 -7.06 -6.84
C LEU A 189 13.75 -6.55 -7.76
N GLN A 190 13.43 -5.25 -7.70
CA GLN A 190 12.47 -4.61 -8.62
C GLN A 190 12.94 -4.66 -10.08
N TYR A 191 14.25 -4.55 -10.30
CA TYR A 191 14.90 -4.65 -11.59
C TYR A 191 16.11 -5.56 -11.49
N SER A 192 16.25 -6.49 -12.45
CA SER A 192 17.40 -7.39 -12.53
C SER A 192 18.23 -6.99 -13.74
N PRO A 193 19.28 -6.18 -13.56
CA PRO A 193 20.09 -5.75 -14.68
C PRO A 193 20.86 -6.92 -15.32
N SER A 194 21.10 -6.85 -16.63
CA SER A 194 21.96 -7.81 -17.33
C SER A 194 23.44 -7.58 -16.99
N ASN A 195 24.29 -8.54 -17.34
CA ASN A 195 25.74 -8.41 -17.12
C ASN A 195 26.35 -7.20 -17.85
N GLU A 196 25.84 -6.90 -19.04
CA GLU A 196 26.25 -5.74 -19.85
C GLU A 196 25.80 -4.44 -19.20
N GLU A 197 24.57 -4.38 -18.67
CA GLU A 197 24.08 -3.20 -17.94
C GLU A 197 24.91 -2.92 -16.69
N ILE A 198 25.21 -3.97 -15.91
CA ILE A 198 26.07 -3.88 -14.73
C ILE A 198 27.44 -3.34 -15.13
N GLU A 199 28.02 -3.86 -16.21
CA GLU A 199 29.33 -3.43 -16.69
C GLU A 199 29.36 -1.96 -17.10
N ILE A 200 28.39 -1.50 -17.89
CA ILE A 200 28.30 -0.10 -18.34
C ILE A 200 28.23 0.85 -17.13
N ILE A 201 27.39 0.53 -16.14
CA ILE A 201 27.19 1.38 -14.97
C ILE A 201 28.41 1.35 -14.05
N VAL A 202 28.90 0.16 -13.67
CA VAL A 202 29.99 0.03 -12.69
C VAL A 202 31.30 0.60 -13.24
N ARG A 203 31.63 0.38 -14.53
CA ARG A 203 32.88 0.92 -15.13
C ARG A 203 32.92 2.44 -15.18
N ASN A 204 31.77 3.07 -15.37
CA ASN A 204 31.72 4.52 -15.61
C ASN A 204 31.38 5.34 -14.37
N CYS A 205 30.82 4.71 -13.33
CA CYS A 205 30.45 5.37 -12.09
C CYS A 205 31.66 6.08 -11.45
N PRO A 206 31.58 7.40 -11.19
CA PRO A 206 32.72 8.16 -10.69
C PRO A 206 33.05 7.93 -9.21
N VAL A 207 32.16 7.26 -8.49
CA VAL A 207 32.25 6.94 -7.06
C VAL A 207 32.19 5.43 -6.88
N CYS A 208 33.00 4.88 -5.98
CA CYS A 208 32.97 3.46 -5.67
C CYS A 208 31.72 3.16 -4.81
N ILE A 209 30.83 2.32 -5.35
CA ILE A 209 29.67 1.81 -4.62
C ILE A 209 30.11 0.55 -3.89
N ASP A 210 30.16 0.64 -2.57
CA ASP A 210 30.55 -0.46 -1.69
C ASP A 210 29.43 -0.77 -0.70
N GLY A 211 29.63 -1.75 0.18
CA GLY A 211 28.65 -2.08 1.20
C GLY A 211 29.15 -3.12 2.19
N GLU A 212 28.46 -3.21 3.33
CA GLU A 212 28.67 -4.27 4.30
C GLU A 212 28.15 -5.61 3.70
N GLY A 213 28.77 -6.73 4.10
CA GLY A 213 28.32 -8.07 3.72
C GLY A 213 27.03 -8.44 4.45
N THR A 214 25.88 -7.98 3.93
CA THR A 214 24.58 -8.08 4.62
C THR A 214 23.97 -9.47 4.58
N GLU A 215 24.24 -10.26 3.54
CA GLU A 215 23.67 -11.60 3.39
C GLU A 215 24.70 -12.67 3.78
N ASP A 216 24.23 -13.81 4.31
CA ASP A 216 25.11 -14.93 4.67
C ASP A 216 25.64 -15.73 3.46
N MET A 217 25.17 -15.42 2.25
CA MET A 217 25.66 -16.03 1.01
C MET A 217 27.08 -15.53 0.70
N GLU A 218 27.99 -16.47 0.42
CA GLU A 218 29.36 -16.15 0.02
C GLU A 218 29.54 -16.19 -1.50
N ILE A 219 30.52 -15.42 -1.94
CA ILE A 219 30.96 -15.34 -3.33
C ILE A 219 31.97 -16.44 -3.64
N SER A 220 31.90 -16.96 -4.86
CA SER A 220 32.67 -18.12 -5.31
C SER A 220 33.88 -17.75 -6.17
N GLY A 221 33.73 -16.87 -7.15
CA GLY A 221 34.78 -16.57 -8.12
C GLY A 221 35.75 -15.49 -7.67
N PHE A 222 35.21 -14.33 -7.28
CA PHE A 222 36.00 -13.10 -7.06
C PHE A 222 36.19 -12.81 -5.57
N ARG A 223 36.84 -13.72 -4.85
CA ARG A 223 37.12 -13.59 -3.41
C ARG A 223 38.38 -12.77 -3.13
N ASP A 224 38.43 -12.18 -1.93
CA ASP A 224 39.61 -11.51 -1.36
C ASP A 224 40.19 -10.40 -2.25
N LEU A 225 39.30 -9.62 -2.89
CA LEU A 225 39.70 -8.47 -3.68
C LEU A 225 40.30 -7.38 -2.78
N PRO A 226 41.45 -6.76 -3.14
CA PRO A 226 42.20 -5.87 -2.24
C PRO A 226 41.42 -4.70 -1.65
N ARG A 227 40.39 -4.22 -2.35
CA ARG A 227 39.57 -3.07 -1.98
C ARG A 227 38.23 -3.42 -1.32
N ILE A 228 37.87 -4.71 -1.27
CA ILE A 228 36.58 -5.17 -0.77
C ILE A 228 36.83 -6.01 0.49
N GLU A 229 36.35 -5.53 1.63
CA GLU A 229 36.63 -6.10 2.95
C GLU A 229 35.87 -7.41 3.24
N THR A 230 34.98 -7.85 2.33
CA THR A 230 34.09 -9.00 2.57
C THR A 230 33.90 -9.92 1.35
N ASN A 231 33.77 -11.22 1.62
CA ASN A 231 33.38 -12.23 0.64
C ASN A 231 31.89 -12.55 0.64
N LYS A 232 31.11 -11.88 1.50
CA LYS A 232 29.65 -11.98 1.54
C LYS A 232 29.01 -11.05 0.50
N VAL A 233 27.77 -11.36 0.11
CA VAL A 233 26.99 -10.51 -0.79
C VAL A 233 26.66 -9.18 -0.11
N ARG A 234 26.96 -8.07 -0.80
CA ARG A 234 26.75 -6.69 -0.34
C ARG A 234 25.39 -6.18 -0.80
N GLY A 235 24.34 -6.42 -0.02
CA GLY A 235 22.96 -6.13 -0.41
C GLY A 235 22.70 -4.64 -0.69
N GLY A 236 23.26 -3.73 0.12
CA GLY A 236 23.14 -2.28 -0.09
C GLY A 236 23.71 -1.83 -1.44
N ALA A 237 24.90 -2.32 -1.80
CA ALA A 237 25.53 -2.04 -3.09
C ALA A 237 24.73 -2.61 -4.27
N CYS A 238 24.23 -3.85 -4.13
CA CYS A 238 23.38 -4.49 -5.15
C CYS A 238 22.11 -3.67 -5.42
N LEU A 239 21.46 -3.17 -4.36
CA LEU A 239 20.26 -2.32 -4.48
C LEU A 239 20.57 -1.01 -5.21
N VAL A 240 21.63 -0.30 -4.84
CA VAL A 240 21.99 0.98 -5.46
C VAL A 240 22.31 0.82 -6.95
N ILE A 241 22.97 -0.27 -7.36
CA ILE A 241 23.22 -0.55 -8.79
C ILE A 241 21.92 -0.92 -9.52
N ALA A 242 21.16 -1.88 -8.99
CA ALA A 242 20.01 -2.49 -9.67
C ALA A 242 18.72 -1.64 -9.60
N GLU A 243 18.33 -1.17 -8.41
CA GLU A 243 17.11 -0.38 -8.21
C GLU A 243 17.37 1.13 -8.32
N GLY A 244 18.62 1.56 -8.10
CA GLY A 244 19.05 2.95 -8.21
C GLY A 244 19.51 3.31 -9.62
N LEU A 245 20.79 3.08 -9.92
CA LEU A 245 21.45 3.58 -11.12
C LEU A 245 20.86 3.04 -12.43
N THR A 246 20.57 1.74 -12.51
CA THR A 246 20.02 1.12 -13.72
C THR A 246 18.52 1.40 -13.89
N LEU A 247 17.69 1.07 -12.89
CA LEU A 247 16.23 1.27 -12.96
C LEU A 247 15.83 2.75 -13.04
N LYS A 248 16.52 3.66 -12.33
CA LYS A 248 16.19 5.10 -12.30
C LYS A 248 17.11 5.97 -13.15
N ALA A 249 17.88 5.39 -14.06
CA ALA A 249 18.69 6.11 -15.06
C ALA A 249 17.95 7.29 -15.75
N PRO A 250 16.66 7.18 -16.17
CA PRO A 250 15.96 8.31 -16.80
C PRO A 250 15.82 9.53 -15.87
N LYS A 251 15.58 9.31 -14.56
CA LYS A 251 15.50 10.40 -13.59
C LYS A 251 16.87 11.03 -13.35
N ILE A 252 17.93 10.22 -13.26
CA ILE A 252 19.32 10.72 -13.11
C ILE A 252 19.69 11.62 -14.29
N GLN A 253 19.44 11.16 -15.51
CA GLN A 253 19.69 11.91 -16.74
C GLN A 253 19.01 13.28 -16.73
N LYS A 254 17.75 13.35 -16.28
CA LYS A 254 17.01 14.61 -16.17
C LYS A 254 17.73 15.59 -15.24
N HIS A 255 18.21 15.12 -14.08
CA HIS A 255 18.90 15.97 -13.11
C HIS A 255 20.30 16.37 -13.57
N THR A 256 21.11 15.44 -14.09
CA THR A 256 22.47 15.75 -14.54
C THR A 256 22.47 16.75 -15.69
N ARG A 257 21.53 16.63 -16.64
CA ARG A 257 21.35 17.61 -17.73
C ARG A 257 20.88 18.97 -17.23
N LYS A 258 19.89 19.00 -16.34
CA LYS A 258 19.36 20.27 -15.80
C LYS A 258 20.42 21.04 -15.02
N LEU A 259 21.25 20.34 -14.27
CA LEU A 259 22.27 20.91 -13.39
C LEU A 259 23.64 21.11 -14.07
N GLY A 260 23.79 20.67 -15.32
CA GLY A 260 25.06 20.75 -16.05
C GLY A 260 26.20 19.98 -15.38
N ILE A 261 25.93 18.81 -14.78
CA ILE A 261 26.96 18.04 -14.08
C ILE A 261 27.73 17.18 -15.10
N ASP A 262 28.98 17.57 -15.38
CA ASP A 262 29.89 16.83 -16.27
C ASP A 262 30.24 15.44 -15.71
N GLY A 263 30.63 14.48 -16.56
CA GLY A 263 31.10 13.15 -16.15
C GLY A 263 29.99 12.09 -16.01
N TRP A 264 28.73 12.47 -16.23
CA TRP A 264 27.56 11.57 -16.22
C TRP A 264 27.01 11.24 -17.62
N GLN A 265 27.75 11.58 -18.68
CA GLN A 265 27.36 11.28 -20.07
C GLN A 265 27.19 9.78 -20.33
N PHE A 266 27.83 8.90 -19.53
CA PHE A 266 27.64 7.46 -19.61
C PHE A 266 26.19 7.00 -19.33
N ILE A 267 25.39 7.79 -18.61
CA ILE A 267 23.96 7.52 -18.44
C ILE A 267 23.21 7.77 -19.76
N ASP A 268 23.62 8.77 -20.54
CA ASP A 268 23.08 9.00 -21.88
C ASP A 268 23.40 7.82 -22.81
N GLU A 269 24.64 7.32 -22.74
CA GLU A 269 25.09 6.14 -23.49
C GLU A 269 24.34 4.88 -23.06
N TYR A 270 24.19 4.64 -21.74
CA TYR A 270 23.40 3.55 -21.20
C TYR A 270 21.94 3.61 -21.67
N MET A 271 21.32 4.79 -21.62
CA MET A 271 19.94 4.98 -22.08
C MET A 271 19.79 4.76 -23.59
N ALA A 272 20.76 5.21 -24.39
CA ALA A 272 20.79 4.96 -25.83
C ALA A 272 20.99 3.47 -26.14
N TRP A 273 21.86 2.79 -25.40
CA TRP A 273 22.08 1.35 -25.49
C TRP A 273 20.82 0.57 -25.11
N LYS A 274 20.17 0.95 -24.00
CA LYS A 274 18.95 0.34 -23.50
C LYS A 274 17.81 0.48 -24.50
N ARG A 275 17.57 1.68 -25.05
CA ARG A 275 16.55 1.87 -26.10
C ARG A 275 16.78 0.99 -27.32
N LYS A 276 18.04 0.83 -27.77
CA LYS A 276 18.37 -0.06 -28.89
C LYS A 276 18.08 -1.53 -28.58
N HIS A 277 18.30 -1.99 -27.35
CA HIS A 277 18.13 -3.39 -26.96
C HIS A 277 16.71 -3.74 -26.46
N ASP A 278 16.00 -2.80 -25.83
CA ASP A 278 14.61 -2.94 -25.37
C ASP A 278 13.59 -2.78 -26.51
N SER A 279 13.97 -2.16 -27.64
CA SER A 279 13.11 -2.03 -28.84
C SER A 279 12.68 -3.36 -29.47
N LYS A 280 13.22 -4.50 -29.01
CA LYS A 280 12.75 -5.84 -29.35
C LYS A 280 11.67 -6.40 -28.40
N SER A 281 11.38 -5.73 -27.27
CA SER A 281 10.50 -6.28 -26.21
C SER A 281 9.45 -5.34 -25.61
N ASP A 282 9.58 -4.01 -25.67
CA ASP A 282 8.55 -3.09 -25.16
C ASP A 282 8.35 -1.87 -26.09
N GLU A 283 7.08 -1.44 -26.24
CA GLU A 283 6.53 -0.48 -27.22
C GLU A 283 6.26 -0.98 -28.65
N LYS A 284 5.25 -1.84 -28.81
CA LYS A 284 4.40 -1.74 -30.02
C LYS A 284 3.32 -0.68 -29.78
N LYS A 285 3.68 0.60 -29.95
CA LYS A 285 2.69 1.61 -30.32
C LYS A 285 2.24 1.29 -31.75
N THR A 286 1.09 0.66 -31.91
CA THR A 286 0.37 0.71 -33.18
C THR A 286 -0.40 2.03 -33.23
N ALA A 287 -0.60 2.56 -34.44
CA ALA A 287 -1.33 3.81 -34.70
C ALA A 287 -2.82 3.80 -34.27
N LYS A 288 -3.30 2.76 -33.56
CA LYS A 288 -4.64 2.60 -32.99
C LYS A 288 -4.58 1.81 -31.66
N GLY A 289 -4.73 2.49 -30.52
CA GLY A 289 -5.15 1.89 -29.24
C GLY A 289 -4.07 1.49 -28.21
N ILE A 290 -4.52 1.33 -26.95
CA ILE A 290 -3.73 0.83 -25.80
C ILE A 290 -3.82 -0.70 -25.74
N THR A 291 -2.68 -1.41 -25.71
CA THR A 291 -2.65 -2.88 -25.64
C THR A 291 -2.94 -3.42 -24.24
N PRO A 292 -3.58 -4.61 -24.09
CA PRO A 292 -3.79 -5.23 -22.79
C PRO A 292 -2.49 -5.62 -22.07
N ASP A 293 -2.39 -5.40 -20.75
CA ASP A 293 -1.22 -5.77 -19.94
C ASP A 293 -1.55 -6.84 -18.88
N SER A 294 -0.82 -7.96 -18.91
CA SER A 294 -0.99 -9.09 -17.96
C SER A 294 0.00 -9.07 -16.79
N LYS A 295 0.83 -8.02 -16.62
CA LYS A 295 1.82 -7.91 -15.54
C LYS A 295 1.22 -8.10 -14.16
N PHE A 296 0.01 -7.58 -13.89
CA PHE A 296 -0.62 -7.72 -12.59
C PHE A 296 -0.90 -9.18 -12.21
N LEU A 297 -1.10 -10.07 -13.19
CA LEU A 297 -1.38 -11.51 -12.99
C LEU A 297 -0.14 -12.37 -12.72
N LYS A 298 1.09 -11.84 -12.84
CA LYS A 298 2.33 -12.64 -12.75
C LYS A 298 2.54 -13.33 -11.40
N ASP A 299 2.20 -12.66 -10.29
CA ASP A 299 2.41 -13.15 -8.91
C ASP A 299 1.10 -13.59 -8.26
N MET A 300 0.40 -14.54 -8.88
CA MET A 300 -0.87 -15.02 -8.33
C MET A 300 -0.63 -16.00 -7.17
N VAL A 301 -1.40 -15.80 -6.11
CA VAL A 301 -1.37 -16.60 -4.88
C VAL A 301 -2.76 -17.17 -4.66
N ALA A 302 -2.83 -18.40 -4.14
CA ALA A 302 -4.11 -19.03 -3.83
C ALA A 302 -4.89 -18.27 -2.75
N GLY A 303 -6.20 -18.25 -2.90
CA GLY A 303 -7.15 -17.51 -2.08
C GLY A 303 -7.32 -16.04 -2.47
N ARG A 304 -6.63 -15.56 -3.52
CA ARG A 304 -6.72 -14.17 -3.98
C ARG A 304 -7.35 -14.15 -5.38
N PRO A 305 -8.66 -13.87 -5.49
CA PRO A 305 -9.36 -13.99 -6.75
C PRO A 305 -8.86 -13.01 -7.80
N VAL A 306 -8.83 -13.48 -9.05
CA VAL A 306 -8.78 -12.62 -10.23
C VAL A 306 -10.19 -12.10 -10.43
N ILE A 307 -10.31 -10.78 -10.52
CA ILE A 307 -11.62 -10.13 -10.68
C ILE A 307 -11.89 -9.93 -12.18
N CYS A 308 -10.88 -9.52 -12.94
CA CYS A 308 -11.02 -9.33 -14.39
C CYS A 308 -9.69 -9.55 -15.11
N HIS A 309 -9.73 -10.24 -16.26
CA HIS A 309 -8.59 -10.28 -17.18
C HIS A 309 -8.33 -8.94 -17.88
N PRO A 310 -7.12 -8.73 -18.43
CA PRO A 310 -6.75 -7.47 -19.05
C PRO A 310 -7.71 -7.05 -20.17
N SER A 311 -8.27 -5.84 -20.08
CA SER A 311 -9.12 -5.23 -21.11
C SER A 311 -10.30 -6.10 -21.62
N ARG A 312 -10.84 -7.01 -20.80
CA ARG A 312 -11.88 -7.98 -21.21
C ARG A 312 -13.30 -7.46 -20.96
N ALA A 313 -14.20 -7.66 -21.93
CA ALA A 313 -15.61 -7.29 -21.82
C ALA A 313 -16.30 -8.01 -20.64
N GLY A 314 -17.14 -7.28 -19.90
CA GLY A 314 -17.72 -7.71 -18.61
C GLY A 314 -16.82 -7.40 -17.40
N GLY A 315 -15.62 -6.87 -17.65
CA GLY A 315 -14.70 -6.38 -16.63
C GLY A 315 -15.15 -5.13 -15.91
N LEU A 316 -14.28 -4.53 -15.10
CA LEU A 316 -14.56 -3.23 -14.49
C LEU A 316 -14.51 -2.12 -15.55
N ARG A 317 -15.59 -1.36 -15.72
CA ARG A 317 -15.67 -0.22 -16.66
C ARG A 317 -14.97 0.99 -16.09
N LEU A 318 -14.05 1.57 -16.85
CA LEU A 318 -13.41 2.81 -16.44
C LEU A 318 -14.44 3.96 -16.42
N ARG A 319 -14.62 4.58 -15.25
CA ARG A 319 -15.29 5.87 -15.10
C ARG A 319 -14.29 6.87 -14.52
N TYR A 320 -14.08 7.97 -15.22
CA TYR A 320 -13.21 9.02 -14.71
C TYR A 320 -13.93 9.82 -13.65
N GLY A 321 -13.27 10.01 -12.51
CA GLY A 321 -13.76 10.87 -11.45
C GLY A 321 -13.02 10.64 -10.15
N ARG A 322 -13.33 11.49 -9.19
CA ARG A 322 -12.77 11.43 -7.85
C ARG A 322 -13.90 11.47 -6.84
N GLY A 323 -13.99 10.43 -6.02
CA GLY A 323 -14.85 10.37 -4.85
C GLY A 323 -14.23 11.07 -3.64
N ARG A 324 -15.04 11.28 -2.59
CA ARG A 324 -14.55 11.80 -1.30
C ARG A 324 -13.41 10.95 -0.71
N THR A 325 -13.42 9.66 -0.99
CA THR A 325 -12.47 8.63 -0.50
C THR A 325 -11.46 8.14 -1.54
N THR A 326 -11.34 8.79 -2.70
CA THR A 326 -10.42 8.36 -3.78
C THR A 326 -9.32 9.38 -4.09
N GLY A 327 -8.35 8.95 -4.89
CA GLY A 327 -7.10 9.65 -5.17
C GLY A 327 -5.94 9.11 -4.32
N LEU A 328 -4.72 9.56 -4.59
CA LEU A 328 -3.51 9.02 -3.93
C LEU A 328 -3.44 7.49 -4.05
N ALA A 329 -3.71 6.96 -5.25
CA ALA A 329 -3.87 5.54 -5.61
C ALA A 329 -5.16 4.84 -5.18
N ALA A 330 -5.97 5.40 -4.28
CA ALA A 330 -7.27 4.80 -3.92
C ALA A 330 -8.29 4.96 -5.06
N LEU A 331 -9.09 3.92 -5.26
CA LEU A 331 -10.14 3.82 -6.27
C LEU A 331 -11.48 3.46 -5.62
N ALA A 332 -12.59 3.66 -6.34
CA ALA A 332 -13.89 3.27 -5.83
C ALA A 332 -14.62 2.25 -6.71
N LEU A 333 -15.39 1.39 -6.04
CA LEU A 333 -16.32 0.44 -6.62
C LEU A 333 -17.70 0.65 -6.02
N ASN A 334 -18.74 0.23 -6.74
CA ASN A 334 -20.08 0.18 -6.17
C ASN A 334 -20.11 -0.89 -5.04
N PRO A 335 -20.66 -0.58 -3.84
CA PRO A 335 -20.80 -1.55 -2.77
C PRO A 335 -21.50 -2.85 -3.17
N ALA A 336 -22.47 -2.80 -4.10
CA ALA A 336 -23.11 -3.97 -4.66
C ALA A 336 -22.10 -4.93 -5.31
N THR A 337 -21.13 -4.41 -6.07
CA THR A 337 -20.04 -5.20 -6.66
C THR A 337 -19.23 -5.89 -5.56
N MET A 338 -18.93 -5.19 -4.46
CA MET A 338 -18.15 -5.73 -3.34
C MET A 338 -18.84 -6.94 -2.68
N PHE A 339 -20.15 -6.87 -2.46
CA PHE A 339 -20.95 -7.97 -1.91
C PHE A 339 -21.13 -9.14 -2.88
N ILE A 340 -21.39 -8.85 -4.17
CA ILE A 340 -21.57 -9.89 -5.20
C ILE A 340 -20.27 -10.68 -5.46
N LEU A 341 -19.11 -10.05 -5.27
CA LEU A 341 -17.79 -10.70 -5.33
C LEU A 341 -17.48 -11.54 -4.09
N ASP A 342 -18.51 -12.14 -3.51
CA ASP A 342 -18.47 -13.02 -2.34
C ASP A 342 -17.71 -12.44 -1.13
N ASP A 343 -17.85 -11.12 -0.88
CA ASP A 343 -17.18 -10.36 0.18
C ASP A 343 -15.65 -10.40 0.14
N PHE A 344 -15.04 -10.80 -0.99
CA PHE A 344 -13.57 -10.79 -1.11
C PHE A 344 -12.99 -9.38 -1.10
N LEU A 345 -13.72 -8.42 -1.69
CA LEU A 345 -13.35 -7.01 -1.72
C LEU A 345 -14.11 -6.27 -0.63
N THR A 346 -13.36 -5.57 0.21
CA THR A 346 -13.86 -4.69 1.28
C THR A 346 -13.17 -3.34 1.19
N VAL A 347 -13.66 -2.38 1.98
CA VAL A 347 -13.01 -1.08 2.11
C VAL A 347 -11.59 -1.28 2.64
N GLY A 348 -10.60 -0.79 1.89
CA GLY A 348 -9.16 -0.97 2.16
C GLY A 348 -8.56 -2.25 1.58
N THR A 349 -9.33 -3.12 0.93
CA THR A 349 -8.73 -4.24 0.20
C THR A 349 -7.87 -3.69 -0.94
N GLN A 350 -6.59 -4.07 -0.98
CA GLN A 350 -5.70 -3.76 -2.09
C GLN A 350 -6.06 -4.62 -3.29
N ILE A 351 -6.36 -3.99 -4.42
CA ILE A 351 -6.42 -4.66 -5.72
C ILE A 351 -5.22 -4.25 -6.57
N LYS A 352 -4.61 -5.21 -7.28
CA LYS A 352 -3.69 -4.87 -8.36
C LYS A 352 -4.50 -4.59 -9.61
N ILE A 353 -4.18 -3.51 -10.29
CA ILE A 353 -4.88 -3.05 -11.50
C ILE A 353 -3.97 -3.15 -12.71
N GLU A 354 -4.59 -3.23 -13.89
CA GLU A 354 -3.91 -3.23 -15.17
C GLU A 354 -3.30 -1.85 -15.50
N ARG A 355 -4.01 -0.78 -15.15
CA ARG A 355 -3.69 0.62 -15.46
C ARG A 355 -4.57 1.56 -14.61
N PRO A 356 -4.22 2.85 -14.42
CA PRO A 356 -2.95 3.48 -14.82
C PRO A 356 -1.77 3.10 -13.91
N GLY A 357 -2.05 2.70 -12.66
CA GLY A 357 -1.05 2.32 -11.65
C GLY A 357 -0.88 0.81 -11.47
N LYS A 358 -0.15 0.43 -10.41
CA LYS A 358 0.10 -0.99 -10.07
C LYS A 358 -0.94 -1.58 -9.14
N ALA A 359 -1.46 -0.78 -8.23
CA ALA A 359 -2.40 -1.17 -7.20
C ALA A 359 -3.20 0.04 -6.72
N GLY A 360 -4.32 -0.22 -6.04
CA GLY A 360 -5.14 0.78 -5.38
C GLY A 360 -5.95 0.16 -4.24
N ALA A 361 -6.17 0.92 -3.16
CA ALA A 361 -7.12 0.54 -2.13
C ALA A 361 -8.56 0.73 -2.63
N VAL A 362 -9.42 -0.27 -2.40
CA VAL A 362 -10.85 -0.20 -2.75
C VAL A 362 -11.61 0.63 -1.72
N THR A 363 -12.45 1.53 -2.21
CA THR A 363 -13.39 2.35 -1.40
C THR A 363 -14.79 2.34 -2.01
N PRO A 364 -15.85 2.72 -1.27
CA PRO A 364 -17.21 2.65 -1.78
C PRO A 364 -17.67 3.92 -2.49
N CYS A 365 -18.38 3.74 -3.60
CA CYS A 365 -19.09 4.81 -4.30
C CYS A 365 -20.42 4.25 -4.85
N ASP A 366 -21.54 4.63 -4.25
CA ASP A 366 -22.88 4.14 -4.60
C ASP A 366 -23.52 4.93 -5.77
N THR A 367 -22.91 6.03 -6.20
CA THR A 367 -23.35 6.84 -7.34
C THR A 367 -22.94 6.27 -8.71
N ILE A 368 -21.90 5.43 -8.75
CA ILE A 368 -21.48 4.72 -9.97
C ILE A 368 -22.28 3.44 -10.17
N GLU A 369 -22.31 2.93 -11.40
CA GLU A 369 -23.08 1.73 -11.73
C GLU A 369 -22.48 0.46 -11.12
N GLY A 370 -23.33 -0.34 -10.47
CA GLY A 370 -22.97 -1.67 -9.97
C GLY A 370 -23.07 -2.77 -11.04
N PRO A 371 -23.02 -4.05 -10.62
CA PRO A 371 -22.88 -5.15 -11.55
C PRO A 371 -24.20 -5.51 -12.25
N ILE A 372 -24.07 -6.13 -13.43
CA ILE A 372 -25.19 -6.77 -14.14
C ILE A 372 -25.09 -8.28 -13.91
N LEU A 373 -26.17 -8.85 -13.39
CA LEU A 373 -26.24 -10.23 -12.89
C LEU A 373 -27.26 -11.02 -13.70
N LEU A 374 -26.86 -12.21 -14.12
CA LEU A 374 -27.76 -13.24 -14.62
C LEU A 374 -28.18 -14.12 -13.44
N LEU A 375 -29.46 -14.14 -13.13
CA LEU A 375 -30.03 -14.95 -12.06
C LEU A 375 -30.33 -16.38 -12.54
N LYS A 376 -30.44 -17.32 -11.61
CA LYS A 376 -30.74 -18.75 -11.88
C LYS A 376 -32.10 -18.97 -12.56
N ASN A 377 -33.05 -18.06 -12.35
CA ASN A 377 -34.35 -18.08 -13.06
C ASN A 377 -34.25 -17.60 -14.52
N GLY A 378 -33.10 -17.04 -14.91
CA GLY A 378 -32.80 -16.55 -16.23
C GLY A 378 -33.00 -15.04 -16.42
N ASP A 379 -33.40 -14.31 -15.38
CA ASP A 379 -33.51 -12.84 -15.40
C ASP A 379 -32.13 -12.18 -15.45
N LEU A 380 -32.05 -11.06 -16.16
CA LEU A 380 -30.87 -10.20 -16.22
C LEU A 380 -31.19 -8.87 -15.52
N VAL A 381 -30.53 -8.59 -14.41
CA VAL A 381 -30.79 -7.42 -13.56
C VAL A 381 -29.51 -6.63 -13.31
N GLN A 382 -29.61 -5.30 -13.23
CA GLN A 382 -28.53 -4.43 -12.79
C GLN A 382 -28.77 -4.06 -11.34
N VAL A 383 -27.78 -4.30 -10.49
CA VAL A 383 -27.87 -4.05 -9.05
C VAL A 383 -26.97 -2.89 -8.69
N ASN A 384 -27.52 -1.84 -8.09
CA ASN A 384 -26.77 -0.61 -7.77
C ASN A 384 -26.66 -0.31 -6.28
N ASN A 385 -27.29 -1.09 -5.41
CA ASN A 385 -27.29 -0.87 -3.96
C ASN A 385 -26.91 -2.15 -3.20
N ALA A 386 -26.31 -1.97 -2.02
CA ALA A 386 -25.82 -3.07 -1.19
C ALA A 386 -26.93 -4.06 -0.75
N ARG A 387 -28.12 -3.54 -0.43
CA ARG A 387 -29.23 -4.36 0.08
C ARG A 387 -29.72 -5.36 -0.97
N GLU A 388 -30.00 -4.89 -2.17
CA GLU A 388 -30.44 -5.73 -3.28
C GLU A 388 -29.35 -6.75 -3.67
N ALA A 389 -28.07 -6.35 -3.60
CA ALA A 389 -26.95 -7.27 -3.83
C ALA A 389 -26.95 -8.45 -2.84
N LEU A 390 -27.18 -8.18 -1.55
CA LEU A 390 -27.27 -9.21 -0.51
C LEU A 390 -28.48 -10.14 -0.73
N GLU A 391 -29.62 -9.58 -1.10
CA GLU A 391 -30.86 -10.35 -1.37
C GLU A 391 -30.71 -11.26 -2.60
N LEU A 392 -30.05 -10.79 -3.66
CA LEU A 392 -29.92 -11.53 -4.92
C LEU A 392 -28.70 -12.46 -4.98
N ARG A 393 -27.66 -12.24 -4.17
CA ARG A 393 -26.40 -13.01 -4.19
C ARG A 393 -26.58 -14.54 -4.28
N PRO A 394 -27.47 -15.20 -3.50
CA PRO A 394 -27.67 -16.65 -3.58
C PRO A 394 -28.25 -17.14 -4.91
N SER A 395 -28.95 -16.24 -5.61
CA SER A 395 -29.65 -16.49 -6.88
C SER A 395 -28.81 -16.18 -8.10
N VAL A 396 -27.59 -15.65 -7.94
CA VAL A 396 -26.69 -15.33 -9.06
C VAL A 396 -26.17 -16.60 -9.72
N SER A 397 -26.31 -16.67 -11.05
CA SER A 397 -25.76 -17.71 -11.91
C SER A 397 -24.46 -17.26 -12.58
N GLU A 398 -24.44 -16.04 -13.13
CA GLU A 398 -23.27 -15.44 -13.80
C GLU A 398 -23.24 -13.93 -13.51
N ILE A 399 -22.04 -13.40 -13.28
CA ILE A 399 -21.76 -11.97 -13.23
C ILE A 399 -21.37 -11.57 -14.65
N VAL A 400 -22.33 -10.96 -15.35
CA VAL A 400 -22.23 -10.61 -16.77
C VAL A 400 -21.38 -9.34 -16.93
N ASP A 401 -21.53 -8.38 -16.03
CA ASP A 401 -20.74 -7.15 -15.95
C ASP A 401 -20.41 -6.84 -14.49
N LEU A 402 -19.18 -6.46 -14.20
CA LEU A 402 -18.76 -6.14 -12.82
C LEU A 402 -19.16 -4.73 -12.36
N GLY A 403 -19.69 -3.90 -13.26
CA GLY A 403 -19.96 -2.49 -12.98
C GLY A 403 -18.77 -1.60 -13.29
N GLU A 404 -18.78 -0.42 -12.69
CA GLU A 404 -17.80 0.63 -12.91
C GLU A 404 -16.69 0.64 -11.84
N VAL A 405 -15.53 1.15 -12.23
CA VAL A 405 -14.43 1.52 -11.34
C VAL A 405 -14.10 2.99 -11.52
N LEU A 406 -14.14 3.73 -10.42
CA LEU A 406 -13.86 5.15 -10.40
C LEU A 406 -12.36 5.39 -10.26
N LEU A 407 -11.75 6.05 -11.24
CA LEU A 407 -10.32 6.40 -11.26
C LEU A 407 -10.13 7.89 -11.56
N ALA A 408 -9.30 8.57 -10.77
CA ALA A 408 -9.04 9.99 -10.91
C ALA A 408 -8.04 10.27 -12.05
N TYR A 409 -8.13 11.44 -12.68
CA TYR A 409 -7.15 11.90 -13.67
C TYR A 409 -5.74 11.99 -13.08
N GLY A 410 -5.63 12.44 -11.83
CA GLY A 410 -4.37 12.49 -11.09
C GLY A 410 -3.57 11.18 -11.11
N GLU A 411 -4.25 10.03 -11.11
CA GLU A 411 -3.60 8.70 -11.15
C GLU A 411 -2.93 8.43 -12.50
N PHE A 412 -3.50 8.93 -13.60
CA PHE A 412 -2.89 8.84 -14.93
C PHE A 412 -1.69 9.79 -15.03
N MET A 413 -1.78 10.97 -14.43
CA MET A 413 -0.70 11.96 -14.38
C MET A 413 0.52 11.43 -13.59
N GLU A 414 0.31 10.90 -12.39
CA GLU A 414 1.38 10.33 -11.55
C GLU A 414 2.07 9.16 -12.25
N ASN A 415 1.29 8.20 -12.76
CA ASN A 415 1.83 7.00 -13.40
C ASN A 415 2.33 7.27 -14.83
N ASN A 416 2.22 8.51 -15.32
CA ASN A 416 2.60 8.94 -16.67
C ASN A 416 2.00 8.01 -17.75
N HIS A 417 0.73 7.65 -17.58
CA HIS A 417 -0.02 6.80 -18.49
C HIS A 417 -0.89 7.67 -19.39
N VAL A 418 -1.00 7.32 -20.68
CA VAL A 418 -1.91 8.03 -21.60
C VAL A 418 -3.36 7.90 -21.14
N LEU A 419 -4.18 8.91 -21.41
CA LEU A 419 -5.60 8.83 -21.06
C LEU A 419 -6.25 7.70 -21.86
N ALA A 420 -6.87 6.76 -21.15
CA ALA A 420 -7.69 5.75 -21.79
C ALA A 420 -9.06 6.36 -22.15
N PRO A 421 -9.71 5.89 -23.22
CA PRO A 421 -11.00 6.43 -23.64
C PRO A 421 -12.05 6.31 -22.53
N ALA A 422 -12.72 7.42 -22.22
CA ALA A 422 -13.85 7.43 -21.29
C ALA A 422 -15.07 6.75 -21.92
N GLY A 423 -15.87 6.05 -21.12
CA GLY A 423 -17.25 5.71 -21.52
C GLY A 423 -18.14 6.96 -21.47
N TYR A 424 -19.15 7.04 -22.33
CA TYR A 424 -20.12 8.14 -22.27
C TYR A 424 -20.95 8.03 -20.99
N CYS A 425 -20.75 8.98 -20.08
CA CYS A 425 -21.29 8.97 -18.73
C CYS A 425 -22.12 10.25 -18.45
N PRO A 426 -22.97 10.26 -17.40
CA PRO A 426 -23.78 11.42 -17.05
C PRO A 426 -22.97 12.71 -16.85
N GLU A 427 -21.75 12.62 -16.30
CA GLU A 427 -20.89 13.79 -16.08
C GLU A 427 -20.46 14.41 -17.42
N TRP A 428 -20.07 13.59 -18.39
CA TRP A 428 -19.72 14.08 -19.72
C TRP A 428 -20.96 14.65 -20.43
N TYR A 429 -22.11 13.97 -20.36
CA TYR A 429 -23.36 14.47 -20.90
C TYR A 429 -23.74 15.84 -20.32
N ARG A 430 -23.54 16.03 -19.01
CA ARG A 430 -23.77 17.30 -18.30
C ARG A 430 -22.95 18.44 -18.88
N GLU A 431 -21.62 18.25 -18.99
CA GLU A 431 -20.72 19.29 -19.51
C GLU A 431 -21.00 19.60 -20.98
N GLU A 432 -21.30 18.58 -21.78
CA GLU A 432 -21.65 18.76 -23.18
C GLU A 432 -23.00 19.49 -23.33
N LEU A 433 -23.97 19.23 -22.45
CA LEU A 433 -25.24 19.95 -22.44
C LEU A 433 -25.05 21.41 -21.99
N LEU A 434 -24.27 21.65 -20.93
CA LEU A 434 -23.90 23.01 -20.47
C LEU A 434 -23.17 23.82 -21.55
N SER A 435 -22.42 23.17 -22.45
CA SER A 435 -21.79 23.86 -23.59
C SER A 435 -22.81 24.40 -24.60
N LYS A 436 -24.07 23.91 -24.56
CA LYS A 436 -25.15 24.24 -25.49
C LYS A 436 -26.33 24.96 -24.86
N THR A 437 -26.40 25.03 -23.53
CA THR A 437 -27.45 25.75 -22.77
C THR A 437 -26.87 26.40 -21.52
N ASP A 438 -27.35 27.60 -21.18
CA ASP A 438 -26.93 28.32 -19.96
C ASP A 438 -27.43 27.64 -18.67
N THR A 439 -28.53 26.89 -18.75
CA THR A 439 -29.14 26.20 -17.61
C THR A 439 -29.50 24.76 -17.95
N LEU A 440 -29.22 23.84 -17.03
CA LEU A 440 -29.61 22.44 -17.14
C LEU A 440 -31.12 22.25 -16.91
N PRO A 441 -31.83 21.48 -17.75
CA PRO A 441 -33.20 21.05 -17.46
C PRO A 441 -33.27 20.30 -16.12
N GLU A 442 -34.31 20.47 -15.30
CA GLU A 442 -34.38 19.81 -13.98
C GLU A 442 -34.32 18.27 -14.04
N ASP A 443 -34.80 17.70 -15.13
CA ASP A 443 -34.88 16.26 -15.39
C ASP A 443 -33.66 15.68 -16.13
N TRP A 444 -32.61 16.48 -16.37
CA TRP A 444 -31.47 16.11 -17.22
C TRP A 444 -30.73 14.84 -16.77
N GLU A 445 -30.65 14.58 -15.47
CA GLU A 445 -29.88 13.46 -14.91
C GLU A 445 -30.61 12.12 -15.07
N ARG A 446 -31.95 12.14 -15.02
CA ARG A 446 -32.81 10.96 -15.08
C ARG A 446 -34.04 11.21 -15.97
N PRO A 447 -33.86 11.58 -17.25
CA PRO A 447 -34.98 11.81 -18.15
C PRO A 447 -35.67 10.48 -18.50
N THR A 448 -36.93 10.53 -18.93
CA THR A 448 -37.55 9.39 -19.63
C THR A 448 -36.91 9.19 -21.00
N TYR A 449 -37.20 8.09 -21.69
CA TYR A 449 -36.57 7.83 -22.99
C TYR A 449 -37.02 8.87 -24.04
N GLU A 450 -38.31 9.15 -24.09
CA GLU A 450 -38.89 10.16 -24.98
C GLU A 450 -38.26 11.52 -24.71
N ARG A 451 -38.12 11.86 -23.42
CA ARG A 451 -37.51 13.11 -23.00
C ARG A 451 -36.02 13.19 -23.34
N ALA A 452 -35.28 12.09 -23.20
CA ALA A 452 -33.89 12.02 -23.63
C ALA A 452 -33.77 12.27 -25.14
N MET A 453 -34.66 11.66 -25.94
CA MET A 453 -34.70 11.88 -27.40
C MET A 453 -35.05 13.32 -27.76
N GLU A 454 -35.99 13.95 -27.04
CA GLU A 454 -36.33 15.37 -27.22
C GLU A 454 -35.12 16.27 -26.96
N ILE A 455 -34.42 16.10 -25.84
CA ILE A 455 -33.23 16.89 -25.49
C ILE A 455 -32.14 16.66 -26.54
N SER A 456 -31.90 15.40 -26.92
CA SER A 456 -30.89 15.05 -27.91
C SER A 456 -31.16 15.67 -29.28
N ARG A 457 -32.41 15.67 -29.74
CA ARG A 457 -32.79 16.33 -31.00
C ARG A 457 -32.76 17.85 -30.91
N ALA A 458 -33.24 18.42 -29.81
CA ALA A 458 -33.31 19.88 -29.62
C ALA A 458 -31.93 20.53 -29.59
N PHE A 459 -30.96 19.89 -28.93
CA PHE A 459 -29.60 20.42 -28.76
C PHE A 459 -28.55 19.70 -29.61
N GLY A 460 -28.95 18.77 -30.48
CA GLY A 460 -28.03 17.95 -31.28
C GLY A 460 -27.03 17.18 -30.41
N MET A 461 -27.48 16.66 -29.27
CA MET A 461 -26.67 15.88 -28.33
C MET A 461 -26.72 14.39 -28.70
N PRO A 462 -25.71 13.59 -28.32
CA PRO A 462 -25.82 12.15 -28.34
C PRO A 462 -26.97 11.63 -27.47
N LEU A 463 -27.35 10.36 -27.66
CA LEU A 463 -28.32 9.70 -26.77
C LEU A 463 -27.83 9.73 -25.32
N HIS A 464 -28.73 10.07 -24.39
CA HIS A 464 -28.43 10.10 -22.97
C HIS A 464 -27.84 8.77 -22.48
N PRO A 465 -26.73 8.77 -21.71
CA PRO A 465 -25.96 7.57 -21.37
C PRO A 465 -26.75 6.49 -20.61
N ARG A 466 -27.78 6.88 -19.85
CA ARG A 466 -28.73 5.98 -19.18
C ARG A 466 -29.37 4.94 -20.10
N TYR A 467 -29.57 5.28 -21.37
CA TYR A 467 -30.25 4.41 -22.35
C TYR A 467 -29.27 3.70 -23.29
N ASN A 468 -27.96 3.92 -23.13
CA ASN A 468 -26.96 3.27 -23.96
C ASN A 468 -26.78 1.81 -23.52
N LEU A 469 -26.69 0.93 -24.51
CA LEU A 469 -26.34 -0.48 -24.33
C LEU A 469 -24.87 -0.71 -24.72
N PHE A 470 -24.35 -1.92 -24.48
CA PHE A 470 -22.98 -2.29 -24.85
C PHE A 470 -22.81 -2.59 -26.35
N TRP A 471 -23.32 -1.69 -27.20
CA TRP A 471 -23.25 -1.79 -28.66
C TRP A 471 -21.80 -1.92 -29.17
N TYR A 472 -20.84 -1.32 -28.46
CA TYR A 472 -19.41 -1.37 -28.78
C TYR A 472 -18.83 -2.79 -28.70
N ASP A 473 -19.27 -3.60 -27.73
CA ASP A 473 -18.67 -4.90 -27.40
C ASP A 473 -19.09 -6.02 -28.38
N LEU A 474 -20.15 -5.79 -29.16
CA LEU A 474 -20.76 -6.81 -30.03
C LEU A 474 -20.41 -6.60 -31.50
N PRO A 475 -20.17 -7.69 -32.27
CA PRO A 475 -20.02 -7.60 -33.72
C PRO A 475 -21.38 -7.33 -34.39
N LEU A 476 -21.35 -6.62 -35.53
CA LEU A 476 -22.54 -6.21 -36.26
C LEU A 476 -23.43 -7.40 -36.67
N ASP A 477 -22.82 -8.53 -37.06
CA ASP A 477 -23.55 -9.74 -37.46
C ASP A 477 -24.47 -10.27 -36.34
N SER A 478 -24.03 -10.18 -35.08
CA SER A 478 -24.85 -10.59 -33.94
C SER A 478 -26.05 -9.66 -33.75
N LEU A 479 -25.91 -8.36 -34.04
CA LEU A 479 -27.01 -7.40 -34.00
C LEU A 479 -28.00 -7.61 -35.15
N VAL A 480 -27.51 -7.95 -36.34
CA VAL A 480 -28.37 -8.29 -37.49
C VAL A 480 -29.19 -9.55 -37.21
N GLN A 481 -28.60 -10.57 -36.60
CA GLN A 481 -29.34 -11.77 -36.15
C GLN A 481 -30.40 -11.43 -35.10
N LEU A 482 -30.05 -10.57 -34.13
CA LEU A 482 -30.99 -10.09 -33.12
C LEU A 482 -32.17 -9.32 -33.76
N ARG A 483 -31.88 -8.41 -34.69
CA ARG A 483 -32.88 -7.65 -35.47
C ARG A 483 -33.86 -8.57 -36.20
N ALA A 484 -33.34 -9.59 -36.89
CA ALA A 484 -34.16 -10.55 -37.62
C ALA A 484 -35.10 -11.34 -36.68
N HIS A 485 -34.61 -11.75 -35.52
CA HIS A 485 -35.42 -12.46 -34.53
C HIS A 485 -36.50 -11.58 -33.88
N LEU A 486 -36.19 -10.30 -33.63
CA LEU A 486 -37.17 -9.32 -33.14
C LEU A 486 -38.28 -9.08 -34.17
N LEU A 487 -37.95 -8.94 -35.45
CA LEU A 487 -38.96 -8.81 -36.52
C LEU A 487 -39.87 -10.05 -36.61
N ALA A 488 -39.32 -11.24 -36.42
CA ALA A 488 -40.06 -12.49 -36.53
C ALA A 488 -40.96 -12.79 -35.32
N THR A 489 -40.54 -12.39 -34.11
CA THR A 489 -41.19 -12.85 -32.85
C THR A 489 -41.48 -11.75 -31.83
N GLY A 490 -41.05 -10.52 -32.09
CA GLY A 490 -41.18 -9.38 -31.19
C GLY A 490 -42.56 -8.76 -31.22
N THR A 491 -43.08 -8.45 -30.03
CA THR A 491 -44.32 -7.70 -29.82
C THR A 491 -44.10 -6.65 -28.76
N TYR A 492 -44.64 -5.44 -28.96
CA TYR A 492 -44.50 -4.34 -28.02
C TYR A 492 -45.88 -3.90 -27.53
N GLU A 493 -46.13 -4.04 -26.22
CA GLU A 493 -47.40 -3.69 -25.57
C GLU A 493 -47.12 -3.18 -24.16
N ASN A 494 -47.82 -2.12 -23.73
CA ASN A 494 -47.69 -1.52 -22.38
C ASN A 494 -46.22 -1.24 -21.99
N ASP A 495 -45.50 -0.53 -22.83
CA ASP A 495 -44.09 -0.17 -22.63
C ASP A 495 -43.12 -1.36 -22.47
N THR A 496 -43.56 -2.56 -22.88
CA THR A 496 -42.81 -3.80 -22.71
C THR A 496 -42.61 -4.49 -24.06
N LEU A 497 -41.36 -4.78 -24.40
CA LEU A 497 -40.99 -5.63 -25.53
C LEU A 497 -40.98 -7.10 -25.10
N MET A 498 -41.81 -7.92 -25.74
CA MET A 498 -41.88 -9.36 -25.56
C MET A 498 -41.35 -10.07 -26.80
N LEU A 499 -40.47 -11.06 -26.62
CA LEU A 499 -39.95 -11.89 -27.71
C LEU A 499 -39.83 -13.36 -27.29
N LYS A 500 -39.79 -14.26 -28.27
CA LYS A 500 -39.61 -15.69 -28.00
C LYS A 500 -38.20 -15.97 -27.48
N ARG A 501 -38.09 -16.80 -26.43
CA ARG A 501 -36.80 -17.20 -25.86
C ARG A 501 -36.06 -18.13 -26.82
N GLU A 502 -34.90 -17.68 -27.29
CA GLU A 502 -33.95 -18.43 -28.09
C GLU A 502 -32.55 -18.29 -27.48
N PRO A 503 -31.74 -19.37 -27.36
CA PRO A 503 -30.44 -19.31 -26.68
C PRO A 503 -29.46 -18.27 -27.25
N ALA A 504 -29.33 -18.18 -28.57
CA ALA A 504 -28.40 -17.26 -29.23
C ALA A 504 -28.82 -15.80 -28.98
N THR A 505 -30.07 -15.46 -29.30
CA THR A 505 -30.67 -14.15 -29.02
C THR A 505 -30.58 -13.78 -27.54
N LYS A 506 -30.87 -14.72 -26.64
CA LYS A 506 -30.75 -14.48 -25.20
C LYS A 506 -29.33 -14.09 -24.81
N ARG A 507 -28.33 -14.83 -25.30
CA ARG A 507 -26.92 -14.52 -24.98
C ARG A 507 -26.52 -13.16 -25.54
N THR A 508 -26.99 -12.78 -26.72
CA THR A 508 -26.75 -11.45 -27.28
C THR A 508 -27.37 -10.34 -26.42
N LEU A 509 -28.59 -10.54 -25.90
CA LEU A 509 -29.22 -9.58 -24.99
C LEU A 509 -28.47 -9.47 -23.65
N GLU A 510 -28.01 -10.60 -23.11
CA GLU A 510 -27.16 -10.65 -21.90
C GLU A 510 -25.86 -9.86 -22.11
N THR A 511 -25.16 -10.08 -23.22
CA THR A 511 -23.89 -9.40 -23.50
C THR A 511 -24.06 -7.93 -23.88
N LEU A 512 -25.19 -7.56 -24.48
CA LEU A 512 -25.57 -6.18 -24.78
C LEU A 512 -25.93 -5.38 -23.50
N GLY A 513 -26.21 -6.06 -22.39
CA GLY A 513 -26.66 -5.43 -21.14
C GLY A 513 -28.13 -5.02 -21.16
N ALA A 514 -28.94 -5.61 -22.05
CA ALA A 514 -30.37 -5.34 -22.16
C ALA A 514 -31.13 -6.09 -21.07
N LEU A 515 -31.41 -5.41 -19.96
CA LEU A 515 -32.09 -5.98 -18.79
C LEU A 515 -33.44 -6.57 -19.18
N HIS A 516 -33.69 -7.79 -18.71
CA HIS A 516 -34.86 -8.56 -19.11
C HIS A 516 -35.30 -9.56 -18.05
N ARG A 517 -36.61 -9.86 -18.04
CA ARG A 517 -37.18 -10.96 -17.28
C ARG A 517 -37.42 -12.15 -18.20
N ALA A 518 -37.04 -13.34 -17.76
CA ALA A 518 -37.16 -14.57 -18.53
C ALA A 518 -38.27 -15.45 -17.97
N SER A 519 -39.10 -15.99 -18.86
CA SER A 519 -40.00 -17.10 -18.58
C SER A 519 -39.51 -18.36 -19.29
N ALA A 520 -40.29 -19.44 -19.20
CA ALA A 520 -39.99 -20.69 -19.91
C ALA A 520 -39.93 -20.50 -21.44
N THR A 521 -40.75 -19.59 -22.00
CA THR A 521 -40.94 -19.45 -23.45
C THR A 521 -40.68 -18.06 -24.00
N GLN A 522 -40.65 -17.03 -23.16
CA GLN A 522 -40.57 -15.63 -23.57
C GLN A 522 -39.54 -14.85 -22.75
N LEU A 523 -39.05 -13.76 -23.34
CA LEU A 523 -38.26 -12.72 -22.68
C LEU A 523 -39.07 -11.43 -22.68
N ARG A 524 -39.00 -10.67 -21.58
CA ARG A 524 -39.67 -9.38 -21.41
C ARG A 524 -38.65 -8.30 -21.10
N ILE A 525 -38.62 -7.23 -21.90
CA ILE A 525 -37.71 -6.09 -21.78
C ILE A 525 -38.57 -4.85 -21.55
N GLU A 526 -38.30 -4.13 -20.46
CA GLU A 526 -39.05 -2.92 -20.10
C GLU A 526 -38.15 -1.68 -20.30
N HIS A 527 -37.15 -1.50 -19.43
CA HIS A 527 -36.34 -0.28 -19.40
C HIS A 527 -35.60 0.05 -20.72
N TYR A 528 -35.12 -0.97 -21.44
CA TYR A 528 -34.39 -0.81 -22.70
C TYR A 528 -35.22 -1.15 -23.93
N ALA A 529 -36.55 -1.25 -23.82
CA ALA A 529 -37.41 -1.69 -24.92
C ALA A 529 -37.28 -0.77 -26.15
N LEU A 530 -37.60 0.52 -26.00
CA LEU A 530 -37.51 1.50 -27.08
C LEU A 530 -36.06 1.75 -27.56
N PRO A 531 -35.05 1.96 -26.67
CA PRO A 531 -33.66 2.08 -27.10
C PRO A 531 -33.17 0.89 -27.95
N LEU A 532 -33.60 -0.33 -27.63
CA LEU A 532 -33.24 -1.53 -28.37
C LEU A 532 -33.95 -1.60 -29.73
N ILE A 533 -35.24 -1.26 -29.78
CA ILE A 533 -36.05 -1.27 -31.01
C ILE A 533 -35.48 -0.24 -32.00
N GLU A 534 -35.37 1.02 -31.58
CA GLU A 534 -34.87 2.11 -32.43
C GLU A 534 -33.39 1.89 -32.79
N GLY A 535 -32.57 1.43 -31.84
CA GLY A 535 -31.16 1.11 -32.08
C GLY A 535 -30.92 0.03 -33.14
N LEU A 536 -31.88 -0.88 -33.34
CA LEU A 536 -31.85 -1.90 -34.38
C LEU A 536 -32.52 -1.45 -35.70
N GLY A 537 -32.90 -0.17 -35.81
CA GLY A 537 -33.58 0.40 -36.98
C GLY A 537 -35.02 -0.10 -37.15
N LEU A 538 -35.68 -0.42 -36.04
CA LEU A 538 -37.06 -0.88 -36.02
C LEU A 538 -37.97 0.22 -35.45
N GLN A 539 -39.27 0.13 -35.75
CA GLN A 539 -40.31 0.96 -35.15
C GLN A 539 -41.51 0.10 -34.76
N VAL A 540 -42.34 0.62 -33.85
CA VAL A 540 -43.58 -0.02 -33.41
C VAL A 540 -44.73 0.44 -34.31
N ASP A 541 -45.41 -0.51 -34.96
CA ASP A 541 -46.68 -0.28 -35.67
C ASP A 541 -47.79 -1.13 -35.04
N GLY A 542 -48.69 -0.47 -34.29
CA GLY A 542 -49.64 -1.14 -33.41
C GLY A 542 -48.92 -1.90 -32.30
N SER A 543 -48.96 -3.24 -32.34
CA SER A 543 -48.21 -4.13 -31.42
C SER A 543 -47.07 -4.91 -32.08
N ARG A 544 -46.85 -4.71 -33.39
CA ARG A 544 -45.81 -5.40 -34.16
C ARG A 544 -44.62 -4.50 -34.44
N LEU A 545 -43.47 -5.12 -34.65
CA LEU A 545 -42.24 -4.42 -35.05
C LEU A 545 -42.14 -4.44 -36.57
N VAL A 546 -41.85 -3.28 -37.16
CA VAL A 546 -41.60 -3.13 -38.60
C VAL A 546 -40.26 -2.45 -38.84
N GLU A 547 -39.67 -2.66 -40.01
CA GLU A 547 -38.42 -2.01 -40.38
C GLU A 547 -38.63 -0.51 -40.60
N ALA A 548 -37.80 0.31 -39.96
CA ALA A 548 -37.78 1.77 -40.11
C ALA A 548 -36.53 2.24 -40.87
N ALA A 549 -35.37 1.66 -40.55
CA ALA A 549 -34.09 2.00 -41.13
C ALA A 549 -33.21 0.75 -41.31
N PRO A 550 -32.28 0.74 -42.29
CA PRO A 550 -31.33 -0.34 -42.47
C PRO A 550 -30.27 -0.33 -41.36
N LEU A 551 -30.00 -1.49 -40.76
CA LEU A 551 -28.90 -1.65 -39.80
C LEU A 551 -27.61 -1.99 -40.57
N VAL A 552 -27.01 -0.98 -41.16
CA VAL A 552 -25.80 -1.11 -41.99
C VAL A 552 -24.77 -0.10 -41.55
N ASP A 553 -23.51 -0.51 -41.53
CA ASP A 553 -22.39 0.38 -41.25
C ASP A 553 -22.19 1.36 -42.44
N PRO A 554 -22.40 2.67 -42.27
CA PRO A 554 -22.20 3.66 -43.34
C PRO A 554 -20.71 3.90 -43.67
N GLY A 555 -19.78 3.32 -42.92
CA GLY A 555 -18.34 3.50 -43.05
C GLY A 555 -17.81 4.70 -42.24
N ALA A 556 -16.52 4.66 -41.91
CA ALA A 556 -15.86 5.66 -41.07
C ALA A 556 -15.88 7.08 -41.68
N GLU A 557 -15.80 7.19 -43.01
CA GLU A 557 -15.75 8.47 -43.73
C GLU A 557 -17.11 9.20 -43.71
N ALA A 558 -18.23 8.46 -43.67
CA ALA A 558 -19.57 9.02 -43.63
C ALA A 558 -19.91 9.64 -42.25
N MET A 559 -19.15 9.31 -41.21
CA MET A 559 -19.29 9.84 -39.85
C MET A 559 -18.19 10.85 -39.49
N ALA A 560 -17.46 11.39 -40.49
CA ALA A 560 -16.38 12.35 -40.27
C ALA A 560 -16.86 13.58 -39.47
N GLY A 561 -16.32 13.77 -38.27
CA GLY A 561 -16.68 14.86 -37.35
C GLY A 561 -17.57 14.44 -36.16
N ARG A 562 -18.02 13.18 -36.12
CA ARG A 562 -18.63 12.53 -34.94
C ARG A 562 -17.70 11.40 -34.46
N ASP A 563 -17.84 10.99 -33.20
CA ASP A 563 -16.89 10.25 -32.35
C ASP A 563 -15.83 9.32 -33.02
N ARG A 564 -14.58 9.35 -32.53
CA ARG A 564 -13.41 8.61 -33.09
C ARG A 564 -13.34 7.11 -32.70
N TYR A 565 -14.27 6.61 -31.89
CA TYR A 565 -14.27 5.21 -31.41
C TYR A 565 -15.19 4.32 -32.20
N ASP A 566 -14.59 3.74 -33.22
CA ASP A 566 -15.34 3.37 -34.39
C ASP A 566 -15.55 1.85 -34.47
N SER A 567 -16.53 1.32 -33.73
CA SER A 567 -17.03 -0.03 -33.99
C SER A 567 -18.09 -0.01 -35.10
N PRO A 568 -18.07 -0.95 -36.07
CA PRO A 568 -19.11 -1.04 -37.11
C PRO A 568 -20.53 -1.06 -36.53
N SER A 569 -20.69 -1.69 -35.37
CA SER A 569 -21.95 -1.79 -34.63
C SER A 569 -22.45 -0.42 -34.15
N LEU A 570 -21.60 0.40 -33.53
CA LEU A 570 -22.02 1.74 -33.05
C LEU A 570 -22.37 2.67 -34.21
N ARG A 571 -21.62 2.62 -35.32
CA ARG A 571 -21.93 3.40 -36.52
C ARG A 571 -23.29 3.00 -37.10
N ALA A 572 -23.54 1.70 -37.22
CA ALA A 572 -24.80 1.19 -37.73
C ALA A 572 -25.98 1.59 -36.82
N VAL A 573 -25.83 1.48 -35.49
CA VAL A 573 -26.86 1.89 -34.52
C VAL A 573 -27.12 3.39 -34.58
N SER A 574 -26.07 4.22 -34.62
CA SER A 574 -26.22 5.68 -34.71
C SER A 574 -26.91 6.10 -36.02
N HIS A 575 -26.55 5.43 -37.13
CA HIS A 575 -27.20 5.66 -38.42
C HIS A 575 -28.67 5.24 -38.40
N ALA A 576 -28.99 4.09 -37.81
CA ALA A 576 -30.35 3.59 -37.70
C ALA A 576 -31.27 4.48 -36.85
N MET A 577 -30.73 5.11 -35.79
CA MET A 577 -31.47 6.03 -34.91
C MET A 577 -31.53 7.47 -35.44
N ASP A 578 -30.85 7.77 -36.55
CA ASP A 578 -30.62 9.14 -37.06
C ASP A 578 -30.07 10.10 -35.97
N MET A 579 -29.23 9.57 -35.08
CA MET A 579 -28.70 10.28 -33.92
C MET A 579 -27.41 9.64 -33.44
N GLU A 580 -26.50 10.44 -32.89
CA GLU A 580 -25.24 9.91 -32.34
C GLU A 580 -25.47 9.06 -31.09
N VAL A 581 -25.02 7.81 -31.11
CA VAL A 581 -24.98 6.93 -29.94
C VAL A 581 -23.53 6.65 -29.60
N ARG A 582 -23.09 7.15 -28.43
CA ARG A 582 -21.72 6.95 -27.96
C ARG A 582 -21.56 5.68 -27.13
N ALA A 583 -20.35 5.16 -27.10
CA ALA A 583 -20.02 3.93 -26.39
C ALA A 583 -20.20 4.09 -24.87
N ARG A 584 -21.05 3.26 -24.26
CA ARG A 584 -21.19 3.19 -22.79
C ARG A 584 -19.96 2.61 -22.09
N ALA A 585 -19.27 1.67 -22.74
CA ALA A 585 -18.11 1.00 -22.18
C ALA A 585 -17.06 0.76 -23.28
N VAL A 586 -15.96 1.51 -23.24
CA VAL A 586 -14.83 1.33 -24.18
C VAL A 586 -13.66 0.68 -23.45
N THR A 587 -13.29 1.24 -22.30
CA THR A 587 -12.13 0.79 -21.53
C THR A 587 -12.56 -0.12 -20.38
N ARG A 588 -11.94 -1.29 -20.29
CA ARG A 588 -12.06 -2.22 -19.16
C ARG A 588 -10.73 -2.31 -18.42
N ILE A 589 -10.78 -2.24 -17.09
CA ILE A 589 -9.59 -2.31 -16.24
C ILE A 589 -9.48 -3.73 -15.67
N GLY A 590 -8.45 -4.47 -16.10
CA GLY A 590 -8.11 -5.74 -15.49
C GLY A 590 -7.72 -5.56 -14.02
N SER A 591 -8.11 -6.50 -13.16
CA SER A 591 -7.80 -6.42 -11.73
C SER A 591 -7.79 -7.77 -11.03
N ARG A 592 -7.08 -7.83 -9.90
CA ARG A 592 -7.14 -8.95 -8.96
C ARG A 592 -6.99 -8.49 -7.52
N MET A 593 -7.51 -9.28 -6.59
CA MET A 593 -7.23 -9.09 -5.17
C MET A 593 -5.73 -9.31 -4.88
N ALA A 594 -5.17 -8.44 -4.03
CA ALA A 594 -3.80 -8.53 -3.59
C ALA A 594 -3.72 -8.71 -2.07
N ARG A 595 -3.84 -7.67 -1.27
CA ARG A 595 -3.81 -7.75 0.20
C ARG A 595 -5.19 -7.41 0.74
N PRO A 596 -5.72 -8.18 1.71
CA PRO A 596 -6.92 -7.77 2.42
C PRO A 596 -6.62 -6.52 3.27
N GLU A 597 -7.67 -5.84 3.69
CA GLU A 597 -7.60 -4.73 4.66
C GLU A 597 -6.98 -5.20 5.99
N LYS A 598 -6.55 -4.28 6.87
CA LYS A 598 -6.02 -4.63 8.20
C LYS A 598 -6.36 -3.54 9.22
N ALA A 599 -6.76 -3.96 10.41
CA ALA A 599 -6.88 -3.13 11.61
C ALA A 599 -6.58 -4.00 12.83
N LYS A 600 -5.33 -4.00 13.31
CA LYS A 600 -4.89 -4.87 14.43
C LYS A 600 -3.75 -4.23 15.24
N GLU A 601 -3.66 -4.56 16.52
CA GLU A 601 -2.55 -4.13 17.36
C GLU A 601 -1.20 -4.69 16.88
N ARG A 602 -0.15 -3.86 16.97
CA ARG A 602 1.20 -4.23 16.53
C ARG A 602 1.89 -5.09 17.58
N LYS A 603 1.84 -6.41 17.39
CA LYS A 603 2.45 -7.41 18.27
C LYS A 603 3.82 -7.88 17.76
N MET A 604 4.84 -7.84 18.62
CA MET A 604 6.08 -8.59 18.38
C MET A 604 5.82 -10.11 18.47
N LYS A 605 6.73 -10.93 17.96
CA LYS A 605 6.64 -12.40 18.06
C LYS A 605 7.81 -12.97 18.88
N PRO A 606 7.56 -13.61 20.03
CA PRO A 606 6.37 -13.52 20.89
C PRO A 606 6.06 -12.08 21.37
N PRO A 607 4.81 -11.78 21.77
CA PRO A 607 4.39 -10.42 22.15
C PRO A 607 4.74 -10.11 23.63
N PRO A 608 5.64 -9.15 23.92
CA PRO A 608 5.98 -8.77 25.28
C PRO A 608 5.01 -7.71 25.84
N HIS A 609 4.86 -7.72 27.17
CA HIS A 609 4.28 -6.62 27.94
C HIS A 609 5.39 -5.69 28.46
N ALA A 610 6.59 -6.22 28.70
CA ALA A 610 7.74 -5.48 29.25
C ALA A 610 9.00 -5.70 28.41
N LEU A 611 9.77 -4.64 28.16
CA LEU A 611 11.13 -4.75 27.62
C LEU A 611 12.13 -5.11 28.73
N PHE A 612 11.90 -6.25 29.39
CA PHE A 612 12.73 -6.78 30.47
C PHE A 612 13.27 -8.18 30.12
N PRO A 613 14.58 -8.44 30.22
CA PRO A 613 15.16 -9.72 29.80
C PRO A 613 14.92 -10.83 30.83
N LEU A 614 14.47 -11.99 30.36
CA LEU A 614 14.21 -13.18 31.18
C LEU A 614 15.12 -14.37 30.83
N GLY A 615 15.98 -14.25 29.82
CA GLY A 615 16.86 -15.34 29.38
C GLY A 615 16.06 -16.59 28.99
N GLN A 616 16.47 -17.74 29.53
CA GLN A 616 15.76 -19.01 29.37
C GLN A 616 14.79 -19.32 30.53
N SER A 617 14.90 -18.59 31.65
CA SER A 617 14.11 -18.81 32.86
C SER A 617 12.62 -18.54 32.66
N GLY A 618 12.24 -17.71 31.68
CA GLY A 618 10.84 -17.46 31.31
C GLY A 618 10.18 -18.58 30.48
N GLY A 619 10.91 -19.64 30.11
CA GLY A 619 10.43 -20.70 29.22
C GLY A 619 10.12 -20.21 27.80
N MET A 620 9.42 -21.03 27.00
CA MET A 620 9.11 -20.71 25.59
C MET A 620 8.22 -19.47 25.42
N GLN A 621 7.32 -19.23 26.39
CA GLN A 621 6.39 -18.10 26.38
C GLN A 621 6.97 -16.84 27.04
N ARG A 622 8.18 -16.91 27.62
CA ARG A 622 8.88 -15.78 28.25
C ARG A 622 8.06 -15.14 29.38
N LEU A 623 7.53 -15.97 30.27
CA LEU A 623 6.68 -15.52 31.39
C LEU A 623 7.51 -15.15 32.61
N VAL A 624 7.23 -13.98 33.19
CA VAL A 624 7.80 -13.53 34.47
C VAL A 624 7.43 -14.49 35.60
N SER A 625 6.19 -14.96 35.65
CA SER A 625 5.71 -15.90 36.68
C SER A 625 6.49 -17.21 36.73
N THR A 626 6.92 -17.71 35.56
CA THR A 626 7.81 -18.88 35.46
C THR A 626 9.21 -18.56 35.96
N ALA A 627 9.77 -17.41 35.56
CA ALA A 627 11.11 -16.99 35.96
C ALA A 627 11.23 -16.70 37.46
N VAL A 628 10.16 -16.23 38.11
CA VAL A 628 10.10 -15.96 39.57
C VAL A 628 10.23 -17.24 40.42
N ARG A 629 9.96 -18.44 39.86
CA ARG A 629 10.19 -19.71 40.56
C ARG A 629 11.66 -19.96 40.85
N GLU A 630 12.55 -19.39 40.04
CA GLU A 630 13.97 -19.36 40.32
C GLU A 630 14.27 -18.23 41.30
N LYS A 631 15.02 -18.52 42.38
CA LYS A 631 15.39 -17.50 43.38
C LYS A 631 16.18 -16.34 42.77
N TYR A 632 17.00 -16.62 41.76
CA TYR A 632 17.77 -15.64 41.02
C TYR A 632 17.86 -16.03 39.55
N ILE A 633 17.74 -15.04 38.66
CA ILE A 633 18.01 -15.20 37.24
C ILE A 633 19.31 -14.48 36.87
N ALA A 634 20.08 -15.06 35.95
CA ALA A 634 21.28 -14.45 35.37
C ALA A 634 20.95 -13.96 33.96
N VAL A 635 20.90 -12.63 33.78
CA VAL A 635 20.52 -12.01 32.51
C VAL A 635 21.48 -10.88 32.18
N GLU A 636 21.73 -10.69 30.88
CA GLU A 636 22.64 -9.66 30.42
C GLU A 636 21.95 -8.30 30.38
N MET A 637 22.45 -7.34 31.14
CA MET A 637 21.94 -5.98 31.24
C MET A 637 23.08 -4.96 31.35
N GLY A 638 22.81 -3.73 30.91
CA GLY A 638 23.76 -2.62 31.04
C GLY A 638 23.97 -2.17 32.48
N ILE A 639 25.23 -1.94 32.87
CA ILE A 639 25.54 -1.21 34.09
C ILE A 639 25.18 0.27 33.89
N ARG A 640 24.49 0.82 34.89
CA ARG A 640 24.17 2.23 35.05
C ARG A 640 24.71 2.74 36.38
N GLN A 641 25.34 3.92 36.37
CA GLN A 641 25.93 4.53 37.55
C GLN A 641 25.04 5.66 38.07
N CYS A 642 24.74 5.66 39.36
CA CYS A 642 23.97 6.71 40.01
C CYS A 642 24.73 8.05 40.03
N THR A 643 24.05 9.12 39.61
CA THR A 643 24.60 10.49 39.61
C THR A 643 24.78 11.10 41.00
N GLY A 644 24.00 10.66 42.00
CA GLY A 644 24.08 11.18 43.37
C GLY A 644 25.10 10.44 44.26
N CYS A 645 25.01 9.10 44.32
CA CYS A 645 25.83 8.30 45.24
C CYS A 645 26.89 7.41 44.58
N GLY A 646 27.00 7.42 43.24
CA GLY A 646 27.98 6.62 42.49
C GLY A 646 27.73 5.11 42.44
N MET A 647 26.65 4.62 43.06
CA MET A 647 26.28 3.19 43.07
C MET A 647 25.99 2.68 41.65
N ASN A 648 26.53 1.51 41.32
CA ASN A 648 26.22 0.79 40.09
C ASN A 648 24.94 -0.05 40.26
N THR A 649 24.04 0.03 39.29
CA THR A 649 22.79 -0.73 39.19
C THR A 649 22.45 -0.96 37.71
N PHE A 650 21.39 -1.68 37.39
CA PHE A 650 20.83 -1.75 36.03
C PHE A 650 19.57 -0.88 35.88
N LEU A 651 19.01 -0.39 36.99
CA LEU A 651 17.78 0.41 37.04
C LEU A 651 18.03 1.88 36.69
N CYS A 652 17.04 2.52 36.07
CA CYS A 652 17.08 3.96 35.73
C CYS A 652 17.07 4.89 36.96
N SER A 653 16.46 4.44 38.06
CA SER A 653 16.48 5.13 39.35
C SER A 653 17.30 4.33 40.38
N CYS A 654 18.09 5.04 41.19
CA CYS A 654 18.92 4.43 42.20
C CYS A 654 18.06 3.88 43.37
N PRO A 655 18.19 2.60 43.76
CA PRO A 655 17.40 2.05 44.87
C PRO A 655 17.80 2.62 46.25
N ARG A 656 18.94 3.32 46.36
CA ARG A 656 19.43 3.88 47.63
C ARG A 656 19.05 5.35 47.83
N CYS A 657 19.14 6.18 46.79
CA CYS A 657 18.96 7.63 46.89
C CYS A 657 17.99 8.21 45.84
N HIS A 658 17.37 7.34 45.04
CA HIS A 658 16.37 7.67 44.01
C HIS A 658 16.83 8.65 42.92
N SER A 659 18.09 9.09 42.93
CA SER A 659 18.68 9.88 41.85
C SER A 659 18.80 9.07 40.56
N HIS A 660 18.67 9.74 39.43
CA HIS A 660 18.79 9.14 38.11
C HIS A 660 20.17 8.51 37.88
N THR A 661 20.20 7.41 37.12
CA THR A 661 21.41 6.66 36.79
C THR A 661 21.75 6.83 35.31
N ARG A 662 23.03 6.87 34.95
CA ARG A 662 23.49 6.99 33.55
C ARG A 662 24.15 5.69 33.07
N PRO A 663 23.95 5.26 31.81
CA PRO A 663 24.57 4.05 31.29
C PRO A 663 26.09 4.18 31.21
N THR A 664 26.82 3.10 31.54
CA THR A 664 28.29 3.05 31.45
C THR A 664 28.79 2.32 30.20
N ASN A 665 27.89 2.03 29.23
CA ASN A 665 28.16 1.26 27.99
C ASN A 665 28.86 -0.09 28.21
N ARG A 666 28.60 -0.75 29.34
CA ARG A 666 29.17 -2.05 29.70
C ARG A 666 28.03 -3.03 30.05
N PRO A 667 27.53 -3.80 29.08
CA PRO A 667 26.64 -4.91 29.38
C PRO A 667 27.39 -6.00 30.11
N THR A 668 26.80 -6.53 31.18
CA THR A 668 27.34 -7.67 31.90
C THR A 668 26.22 -8.58 32.38
N SER A 669 26.56 -9.80 32.78
CA SER A 669 25.61 -10.72 33.40
C SER A 669 25.27 -10.21 34.80
N GLN A 670 24.01 -9.83 35.00
CA GLN A 670 23.47 -9.34 36.26
C GLN A 670 22.65 -10.45 36.92
N ARG A 671 22.81 -10.60 38.24
CA ARG A 671 22.02 -11.53 39.06
C ARG A 671 20.83 -10.78 39.65
N VAL A 672 19.63 -11.17 39.24
CA VAL A 672 18.38 -10.46 39.59
C VAL A 672 17.46 -11.34 40.43
N GLU A 673 16.97 -10.79 41.55
CA GLU A 673 15.92 -11.41 42.37
C GLU A 673 14.53 -10.93 41.89
N LEU A 674 14.05 -11.55 40.80
CA LEU A 674 12.84 -11.10 40.10
C LEU A 674 11.58 -11.15 40.99
N GLY A 675 11.49 -12.12 41.90
CA GLY A 675 10.36 -12.24 42.83
C GLY A 675 10.27 -11.11 43.87
N LYS A 676 11.41 -10.48 44.21
CA LYS A 676 11.41 -9.27 45.04
C LYS A 676 10.94 -8.07 44.23
N MET A 677 11.54 -7.86 43.05
CA MET A 677 11.17 -6.75 42.15
C MET A 677 9.69 -6.77 41.76
N LEU A 678 9.13 -7.95 41.49
CA LEU A 678 7.71 -8.07 41.14
C LEU A 678 6.80 -7.68 42.30
N ARG A 679 7.13 -8.05 43.55
CA ARG A 679 6.35 -7.65 44.74
C ARG A 679 6.42 -6.15 44.96
N GLU A 680 7.61 -5.56 44.88
CA GLU A 680 7.81 -4.11 44.98
C GLU A 680 7.03 -3.38 43.87
N ALA A 681 7.06 -3.87 42.63
CA ALA A 681 6.29 -3.29 41.53
C ALA A 681 4.76 -3.38 41.77
N MET A 682 4.26 -4.49 42.32
CA MET A 682 2.83 -4.62 42.66
C MET A 682 2.41 -3.69 43.80
N GLU A 683 3.26 -3.54 44.82
CA GLU A 683 3.03 -2.60 45.93
C GLU A 683 3.03 -1.16 45.41
N ASN A 684 4.02 -0.77 44.59
CA ASN A 684 4.11 0.55 43.97
C ASN A 684 2.90 0.89 43.09
N MET A 685 2.33 -0.10 42.39
CA MET A 685 1.18 0.07 41.50
C MET A 685 -0.18 -0.17 42.19
N GLU A 686 -0.16 -0.44 43.50
CA GLU A 686 -1.32 -0.76 44.34
C GLU A 686 -2.18 -1.93 43.80
N ILE A 687 -1.56 -2.89 43.09
CA ILE A 687 -2.25 -4.05 42.53
C ILE A 687 -2.33 -5.15 43.59
N ARG A 688 -3.55 -5.42 44.07
CA ARG A 688 -3.83 -6.48 45.05
C ARG A 688 -4.14 -7.81 44.36
N GLY A 689 -3.70 -8.92 44.95
CA GLY A 689 -4.01 -10.27 44.48
C GLY A 689 -2.88 -10.93 43.71
N THR A 690 -3.22 -11.78 42.74
CA THR A 690 -2.23 -12.50 41.92
C THR A 690 -1.71 -11.60 40.81
N ALA A 691 -0.39 -11.58 40.60
CA ALA A 691 0.22 -10.84 39.50
C ALA A 691 -0.37 -11.30 38.15
N PRO A 692 -0.73 -10.38 37.24
CA PRO A 692 -1.12 -10.74 35.88
C PRO A 692 0.05 -11.41 35.14
N GLU A 693 -0.24 -12.16 34.08
CA GLU A 693 0.80 -12.82 33.29
C GLU A 693 1.63 -11.81 32.49
N ILE A 694 2.81 -11.47 32.99
CA ILE A 694 3.75 -10.57 32.31
C ILE A 694 4.65 -11.37 31.37
N LYS A 695 4.69 -10.98 30.09
CA LYS A 695 5.61 -11.49 29.08
C LYS A 695 6.81 -10.55 28.94
N GLY A 696 8.01 -11.06 29.15
CA GLY A 696 9.26 -10.31 28.94
C GLY A 696 9.90 -10.60 27.59
N VAL A 697 11.14 -10.13 27.41
CA VAL A 697 11.97 -10.45 26.25
C VAL A 697 13.01 -11.52 26.59
N GLN A 698 13.49 -12.25 25.59
CA GLN A 698 14.54 -13.26 25.82
C GLN A 698 15.88 -12.61 26.20
N GLY A 699 16.19 -11.45 25.61
CA GLY A 699 17.37 -10.66 25.89
C GLY A 699 17.22 -9.28 25.26
N MET A 700 17.95 -8.31 25.79
CA MET A 700 17.94 -6.94 25.26
C MET A 700 18.75 -6.87 23.97
N ILE A 701 18.18 -6.23 22.95
CA ILE A 701 18.80 -6.03 21.63
C ILE A 701 19.38 -4.63 21.44
N SER A 702 19.20 -3.75 22.43
CA SER A 702 19.70 -2.38 22.40
C SER A 702 21.16 -2.28 22.83
N ARG A 703 21.83 -1.22 22.36
CA ARG A 703 23.27 -0.98 22.58
C ARG A 703 23.66 -1.06 24.05
N ASN A 704 22.89 -0.38 24.89
CA ASN A 704 23.16 -0.27 26.33
C ASN A 704 22.46 -1.36 27.14
N LYS A 705 21.66 -2.23 26.52
CA LYS A 705 20.87 -3.28 27.19
C LYS A 705 20.15 -2.79 28.46
N THR A 706 19.60 -1.58 28.40
CA THR A 706 18.86 -0.96 29.52
C THR A 706 17.44 -1.54 29.55
N PRO A 707 17.05 -2.25 30.63
CA PRO A 707 15.70 -2.79 30.74
C PRO A 707 14.68 -1.70 31.02
N GLU A 708 13.44 -1.92 30.59
CA GLU A 708 12.29 -1.11 31.01
C GLU A 708 11.90 -1.41 32.46
N ALA A 709 11.31 -0.42 33.14
CA ALA A 709 10.72 -0.59 34.47
C ALA A 709 9.63 -1.68 34.47
N LEU A 710 9.66 -2.57 35.46
CA LEU A 710 8.74 -3.72 35.52
C LEU A 710 7.30 -3.26 35.80
N GLU A 711 7.15 -2.13 36.49
CA GLU A 711 5.90 -1.43 36.76
C GLU A 711 5.12 -1.13 35.47
N LYS A 712 5.81 -0.68 34.41
CA LYS A 712 5.18 -0.44 33.09
C LYS A 712 4.66 -1.75 32.51
N GLY A 713 5.48 -2.79 32.56
CA GLY A 713 5.10 -4.14 32.10
C GLY A 713 3.92 -4.74 32.86
N LEU A 714 3.83 -4.48 34.17
CA LEU A 714 2.74 -4.90 35.03
C LEU A 714 1.43 -4.19 34.66
N LEU A 715 1.45 -2.85 34.51
CA LEU A 715 0.29 -2.09 34.07
C LEU A 715 -0.16 -2.48 32.66
N ARG A 716 0.78 -2.72 31.73
CA ARG A 716 0.44 -3.21 30.39
C ARG A 716 -0.24 -4.58 30.41
N ALA A 717 0.25 -5.50 31.24
CA ALA A 717 -0.38 -6.81 31.42
C ALA A 717 -1.76 -6.71 32.08
N TYR A 718 -1.97 -5.76 32.99
CA TYR A 718 -3.26 -5.50 33.62
C TYR A 718 -4.32 -5.02 32.61
N HIS A 719 -3.90 -4.19 31.66
CA HIS A 719 -4.78 -3.63 30.61
C HIS A 719 -4.84 -4.47 29.31
N ASP A 720 -4.14 -5.61 29.24
CA ASP A 720 -4.02 -6.47 28.04
C ASP A 720 -3.51 -5.72 26.79
N ILE A 721 -2.42 -4.96 26.97
CA ILE A 721 -1.75 -4.19 25.91
C ILE A 721 -0.29 -4.62 25.74
N PHE A 722 0.25 -4.44 24.54
CA PHE A 722 1.55 -4.97 24.16
C PHE A 722 2.50 -3.85 23.75
N VAL A 723 3.76 -3.98 24.16
CA VAL A 723 4.80 -2.99 23.87
C VAL A 723 5.56 -3.36 22.60
N PHE A 724 5.91 -2.35 21.80
CA PHE A 724 6.81 -2.51 20.66
C PHE A 724 8.28 -2.30 21.05
N LYS A 725 9.21 -2.52 20.11
CA LYS A 725 10.66 -2.54 20.38
C LYS A 725 11.23 -1.23 20.96
N ASP A 726 10.53 -0.12 20.81
CA ASP A 726 10.95 1.22 21.22
C ASP A 726 10.24 1.73 22.48
N GLY A 727 9.37 0.91 23.09
CA GLY A 727 8.59 1.26 24.29
C GLY A 727 7.17 1.76 24.00
N THR A 728 6.85 2.09 22.74
CA THR A 728 5.53 2.60 22.34
C THR A 728 4.48 1.50 22.16
N ILE A 729 3.21 1.87 22.24
CA ILE A 729 2.07 1.00 21.93
C ILE A 729 1.44 1.46 20.62
N ARG A 730 1.16 0.52 19.70
CA ARG A 730 0.71 0.87 18.35
C ARG A 730 -0.42 0.01 17.84
N PHE A 731 -1.20 0.61 16.95
CA PHE A 731 -2.25 -0.05 16.21
C PHE A 731 -2.06 0.17 14.71
N ASP A 732 -1.93 -0.92 13.95
CA ASP A 732 -1.72 -0.88 12.49
C ASP A 732 -3.08 -0.89 11.77
N MET A 733 -3.28 0.03 10.84
CA MET A 733 -4.45 0.10 9.96
C MET A 733 -4.02 0.25 8.50
N THR A 734 -4.82 -0.28 7.57
CA THR A 734 -4.71 0.07 6.15
C THR A 734 -5.09 1.54 5.97
N ASP A 735 -4.26 2.30 5.26
CA ASP A 735 -4.52 3.71 4.99
C ASP A 735 -5.48 3.89 3.80
N VAL A 736 -6.42 4.83 3.96
CA VAL A 736 -7.36 5.21 2.91
C VAL A 736 -7.52 6.73 2.92
N PRO A 737 -7.45 7.42 1.77
CA PRO A 737 -7.56 8.86 1.76
C PRO A 737 -9.03 9.27 1.91
N ILE A 738 -9.26 10.40 2.55
CA ILE A 738 -10.55 11.09 2.55
C ILE A 738 -10.33 12.60 2.56
N THR A 739 -11.17 13.35 1.87
CA THR A 739 -11.15 14.82 1.96
C THR A 739 -12.42 15.40 2.53
N HIS A 740 -13.50 14.64 2.56
CA HIS A 740 -14.81 15.11 2.97
C HIS A 740 -15.56 14.02 3.72
N PHE A 741 -16.21 14.37 4.82
CA PHE A 741 -16.95 13.44 5.66
C PHE A 741 -18.28 14.06 6.09
N ARG A 742 -19.27 13.21 6.39
CA ARG A 742 -20.47 13.62 7.13
C ARG A 742 -20.29 13.27 8.61
N PRO A 743 -20.68 14.14 9.56
CA PRO A 743 -20.59 13.82 10.98
C PRO A 743 -21.26 12.47 11.34
N ARG A 744 -22.38 12.12 10.69
CA ARG A 744 -23.04 10.81 10.84
C ARG A 744 -22.12 9.62 10.56
N GLU A 745 -21.32 9.70 9.49
CA GLU A 745 -20.48 8.59 8.99
C GLU A 745 -19.41 8.18 10.01
N ILE A 746 -19.04 9.09 10.90
CA ILE A 746 -17.91 8.93 11.82
C ILE A 746 -18.33 8.93 13.30
N GLY A 747 -19.64 8.94 13.57
CA GLY A 747 -20.19 9.03 14.93
C GLY A 747 -19.91 10.37 15.63
N LEU A 748 -19.69 11.46 14.89
CA LEU A 748 -19.41 12.78 15.45
C LEU A 748 -20.71 13.59 15.59
N SER A 749 -20.99 14.08 16.80
CA SER A 749 -22.10 14.99 17.03
C SER A 749 -21.79 16.39 16.48
N VAL A 750 -22.83 17.12 16.05
CA VAL A 750 -22.68 18.47 15.50
C VAL A 750 -22.07 19.42 16.54
N GLU A 751 -22.43 19.27 17.81
CA GLU A 751 -21.87 20.06 18.90
C GLU A 751 -20.37 19.82 19.06
N LYS A 752 -19.92 18.56 19.07
CA LYS A 752 -18.49 18.22 19.14
C LYS A 752 -17.75 18.68 17.87
N ALA A 753 -18.34 18.52 16.69
CA ALA A 753 -17.77 18.99 15.43
C ALA A 753 -17.47 20.49 15.48
N ARG A 754 -18.43 21.30 15.96
CA ARG A 754 -18.25 22.74 16.14
C ARG A 754 -17.18 23.05 17.18
N ALA A 755 -17.14 22.32 18.29
CA ALA A 755 -16.15 22.50 19.35
C ALA A 755 -14.70 22.27 18.87
N ILE A 756 -14.48 21.33 17.95
CA ILE A 756 -13.15 21.04 17.38
C ILE A 756 -12.83 21.86 16.11
N GLY A 757 -13.70 22.81 15.74
CA GLY A 757 -13.45 23.80 14.69
C GLY A 757 -14.11 23.54 13.32
N TYR A 758 -15.09 22.64 13.23
CA TYR A 758 -15.95 22.45 12.05
C TYR A 758 -17.24 23.24 12.22
N VAL A 759 -17.25 24.49 11.76
CA VAL A 759 -18.38 25.43 11.94
C VAL A 759 -19.27 25.50 10.72
N LYS A 760 -18.71 25.25 9.54
CA LYS A 760 -19.39 25.32 8.24
C LYS A 760 -19.16 24.05 7.45
N ASP A 761 -20.12 23.75 6.58
CA ASP A 761 -19.98 22.69 5.59
C ASP A 761 -19.14 23.13 4.37
N THR A 762 -18.93 22.23 3.42
CA THR A 762 -18.14 22.47 2.19
C THR A 762 -18.71 23.58 1.30
N HIS A 763 -19.99 23.92 1.43
CA HIS A 763 -20.65 25.00 0.69
C HIS A 763 -20.68 26.32 1.46
N GLY A 764 -20.07 26.38 2.65
CA GLY A 764 -20.00 27.57 3.49
C GLY A 764 -21.27 27.83 4.32
N VAL A 765 -22.20 26.88 4.37
CA VAL A 765 -23.42 26.95 5.19
C VAL A 765 -23.08 26.52 6.62
N GLU A 766 -23.73 27.10 7.64
CA GLU A 766 -23.49 26.71 9.03
C GLU A 766 -23.82 25.22 9.28
N LEU A 767 -22.95 24.55 10.04
CA LEU A 767 -23.12 23.15 10.38
C LEU A 767 -24.21 22.99 11.45
N THR A 768 -25.36 22.46 11.02
CA THR A 768 -26.57 22.27 11.84
C THR A 768 -27.11 20.84 11.76
N SER A 769 -26.72 20.07 10.75
CA SER A 769 -27.18 18.70 10.51
C SER A 769 -26.01 17.73 10.37
N PRO A 770 -26.12 16.49 10.88
CA PRO A 770 -25.10 15.46 10.72
C PRO A 770 -24.98 14.90 9.29
N GLU A 771 -25.89 15.27 8.38
CA GLU A 771 -25.88 14.90 6.96
C GLU A 771 -25.10 15.89 6.07
N GLN A 772 -24.76 17.07 6.60
CA GLN A 772 -23.95 18.04 5.88
C GLN A 772 -22.52 17.51 5.69
N VAL A 773 -21.95 17.76 4.52
CA VAL A 773 -20.60 17.34 4.17
C VAL A 773 -19.58 18.38 4.61
N CYS A 774 -18.67 18.00 5.48
CA CYS A 774 -17.57 18.85 5.96
C CYS A 774 -16.27 18.50 5.21
N GLU A 775 -15.49 19.52 4.86
CA GLU A 775 -14.12 19.34 4.36
C GLU A 775 -13.18 18.98 5.51
N LEU A 776 -12.48 17.85 5.41
CA LEU A 776 -11.56 17.34 6.43
C LEU A 776 -10.32 18.22 6.55
N LYS A 777 -10.00 18.67 7.77
CA LYS A 777 -8.75 19.40 8.03
C LYS A 777 -7.54 18.47 7.92
N VAL A 778 -6.43 19.00 7.42
CA VAL A 778 -5.32 18.19 6.88
C VAL A 778 -4.59 17.24 7.85
N GLN A 779 -4.69 17.43 9.17
CA GLN A 779 -4.10 16.54 10.19
C GLN A 779 -5.17 15.82 11.03
N ASP A 780 -6.44 15.91 10.66
CA ASP A 780 -7.51 15.16 11.32
C ASP A 780 -7.62 13.76 10.70
N ILE A 781 -7.89 12.75 11.52
CA ILE A 781 -8.00 11.34 11.12
C ILE A 781 -9.26 10.70 11.67
N ILE A 782 -9.76 9.69 10.94
CA ILE A 782 -10.91 8.87 11.31
C ILE A 782 -10.42 7.40 11.35
N PRO A 783 -9.90 6.93 12.49
CA PRO A 783 -9.49 5.53 12.66
C PRO A 783 -10.68 4.55 12.70
N SER A 784 -10.40 3.25 12.61
CA SER A 784 -11.42 2.22 12.79
C SER A 784 -11.94 2.18 14.23
N GLU A 785 -13.18 1.71 14.42
CA GLU A 785 -13.75 1.46 15.76
C GLU A 785 -12.86 0.55 16.61
N SER A 786 -12.30 -0.50 16.01
CA SER A 786 -11.37 -1.43 16.68
C SER A 786 -10.09 -0.75 17.18
N CYS A 787 -9.60 0.27 16.47
CA CYS A 787 -8.49 1.10 16.93
C CYS A 787 -8.92 1.95 18.13
N GLY A 788 -10.09 2.61 18.05
CA GLY A 788 -10.66 3.38 19.16
C GLY A 788 -10.78 2.58 20.44
N ASP A 789 -11.38 1.39 20.37
CA ASP A 789 -11.56 0.50 21.51
C ASP A 789 -10.21 0.06 22.13
N TYR A 790 -9.19 -0.16 21.30
CA TYR A 790 -7.84 -0.45 21.78
C TYR A 790 -7.17 0.78 22.41
N MET A 791 -7.35 1.97 21.82
CA MET A 791 -6.77 3.21 22.33
C MET A 791 -7.37 3.64 23.67
N VAL A 792 -8.62 3.28 23.98
CA VAL A 792 -9.19 3.49 25.33
C VAL A 792 -8.38 2.73 26.39
N LYS A 793 -7.95 1.50 26.09
CA LYS A 793 -7.08 0.73 26.98
C LYS A 793 -5.72 1.41 27.14
N VAL A 794 -5.15 1.93 26.06
CA VAL A 794 -3.87 2.67 26.08
C VAL A 794 -3.98 3.98 26.87
N ALA A 795 -5.09 4.70 26.72
CA ALA A 795 -5.39 5.92 27.46
C ALA A 795 -5.50 5.64 28.97
N THR A 796 -6.26 4.60 29.34
CA THR A 796 -6.40 4.15 30.73
C THR A 796 -5.06 3.73 31.33
N PHE A 797 -4.25 3.00 30.56
CA PHE A 797 -2.87 2.66 30.94
C PHE A 797 -2.01 3.91 31.15
N THR A 798 -2.11 4.89 30.27
CA THR A 798 -1.31 6.13 30.37
C THR A 798 -1.72 6.95 31.60
N ASP A 799 -3.02 6.99 31.92
CA ASP A 799 -3.54 7.64 33.12
C ASP A 799 -3.07 6.96 34.41
N ASP A 800 -3.19 5.62 34.49
CA ASP A 800 -2.69 4.85 35.62
C ASP A 800 -1.17 4.99 35.76
N LEU A 801 -0.45 5.07 34.64
CA LEU A 801 0.99 5.29 34.64
C LEU A 801 1.35 6.69 35.17
N LEU A 802 0.62 7.73 34.76
CA LEU A 802 0.80 9.10 35.27
C LEU A 802 0.53 9.18 36.76
N GLU A 803 -0.58 8.61 37.23
CA GLU A 803 -1.00 8.65 38.63
C GLU A 803 -0.07 7.82 39.52
N LYS A 804 0.11 6.54 39.19
CA LYS A 804 0.75 5.58 40.09
C LYS A 804 2.28 5.62 40.01
N LEU A 805 2.85 5.74 38.82
CA LEU A 805 4.32 5.76 38.66
C LEU A 805 4.87 7.19 38.76
N TYR A 806 4.25 8.15 38.08
CA TYR A 806 4.75 9.52 38.01
C TYR A 806 4.10 10.49 39.00
N GLY A 807 3.10 10.09 39.79
CA GLY A 807 2.47 10.97 40.79
C GLY A 807 1.85 12.24 40.20
N GLN A 808 1.37 12.16 38.96
CA GLN A 808 0.69 13.25 38.25
C GLN A 808 -0.80 12.96 38.13
N SER A 809 -1.60 13.99 37.88
CA SER A 809 -3.03 13.82 37.58
C SER A 809 -3.23 13.00 36.29
N ARG A 810 -4.31 12.22 36.25
CA ARG A 810 -4.82 11.58 35.02
C ARG A 810 -5.05 12.63 33.93
N PHE A 811 -4.84 12.24 32.68
CA PHE A 811 -4.95 13.12 31.52
C PHE A 811 -6.19 12.83 30.68
N TYR A 812 -6.34 11.60 30.20
CA TYR A 812 -7.40 11.24 29.25
C TYR A 812 -8.76 11.08 29.93
N ASN A 813 -8.81 10.35 31.04
CA ASN A 813 -10.04 9.93 31.73
C ASN A 813 -11.07 9.26 30.81
N ALA A 814 -10.58 8.56 29.77
CA ALA A 814 -11.42 7.97 28.73
C ALA A 814 -12.10 6.69 29.22
N THR A 815 -13.42 6.62 29.04
CA THR A 815 -14.23 5.41 29.32
C THR A 815 -14.77 4.79 28.05
N SER A 816 -14.93 5.60 27.01
CA SER A 816 -15.39 5.21 25.68
C SER A 816 -14.48 5.82 24.62
N ARG A 817 -14.56 5.31 23.39
CA ARG A 817 -13.83 5.87 22.25
C ARG A 817 -14.23 7.32 21.96
N ASP A 818 -15.47 7.71 22.24
CA ASP A 818 -15.97 9.08 22.02
C ASP A 818 -15.27 10.13 22.91
N ASP A 819 -14.67 9.70 24.02
CA ASP A 819 -13.87 10.54 24.91
C ASP A 819 -12.49 10.85 24.32
N LEU A 820 -12.04 10.05 23.33
CA LEU A 820 -10.78 10.26 22.62
C LEU A 820 -10.89 11.22 21.43
N ILE A 821 -12.11 11.65 21.07
CA ILE A 821 -12.35 12.65 20.03
C ILE A 821 -11.78 14.00 20.48
N GLY A 822 -10.92 14.57 19.65
CA GLY A 822 -10.17 15.80 19.91
C GLY A 822 -8.74 15.55 20.38
N HIS A 823 -8.43 14.37 20.93
CA HIS A 823 -7.09 14.07 21.41
C HIS A 823 -6.10 13.79 20.27
N LEU A 824 -4.83 14.13 20.55
CA LEU A 824 -3.72 14.00 19.60
C LEU A 824 -3.08 12.61 19.60
N ALA A 825 -2.64 12.21 18.42
CA ALA A 825 -1.91 10.99 18.14
C ALA A 825 -0.73 11.26 17.20
N ILE A 826 0.13 10.24 17.04
CA ILE A 826 1.23 10.19 16.10
C ILE A 826 0.89 9.14 15.05
N GLY A 827 0.76 9.58 13.80
CA GLY A 827 0.78 8.70 12.64
C GLY A 827 2.21 8.35 12.28
N LEU A 828 2.53 7.06 12.17
CA LEU A 828 3.86 6.58 11.81
C LEU A 828 3.79 5.43 10.82
N ALA A 829 4.44 5.62 9.68
CA ALA A 829 4.53 4.62 8.63
C ALA A 829 5.71 3.65 8.87
N PRO A 830 5.57 2.36 8.52
CA PRO A 830 6.71 1.45 8.39
C PRO A 830 7.84 2.02 7.50
N HIS A 831 9.08 1.65 7.77
CA HIS A 831 10.30 2.10 7.09
C HIS A 831 10.61 3.60 7.21
N THR A 832 9.85 4.35 8.01
CA THR A 832 10.09 5.77 8.28
C THR A 832 10.59 6.00 9.72
N SER A 833 11.11 7.19 9.98
CA SER A 833 11.52 7.66 11.31
C SER A 833 10.89 8.98 11.74
N GLY A 834 10.09 9.61 10.88
CA GLY A 834 9.34 10.82 11.18
C GLY A 834 7.88 10.49 11.51
N GLY A 835 7.45 10.78 12.73
CA GLY A 835 6.04 10.77 13.09
C GLY A 835 5.35 12.04 12.63
N ILE A 836 4.08 11.93 12.26
CA ILE A 836 3.23 13.08 11.89
C ILE A 836 2.15 13.23 12.94
N LEU A 837 2.02 14.44 13.49
CA LEU A 837 0.97 14.76 14.45
C LEU A 837 -0.40 14.68 13.75
N CYS A 838 -1.36 14.01 14.39
CA CYS A 838 -2.74 14.00 13.96
C CYS A 838 -3.72 14.11 15.14
N ARG A 839 -4.98 14.41 14.83
CA ARG A 839 -6.07 14.52 15.80
C ARG A 839 -7.21 13.56 15.43
N ILE A 840 -7.72 12.84 16.42
CA ILE A 840 -8.84 11.91 16.22
C ILE A 840 -10.14 12.71 16.21
N ILE A 841 -10.98 12.55 15.18
CA ILE A 841 -12.25 13.29 15.07
C ILE A 841 -13.51 12.41 15.08
N GLY A 842 -13.35 11.10 14.99
CA GLY A 842 -14.45 10.13 14.96
C GLY A 842 -13.93 8.74 14.58
N TYR A 843 -14.85 7.81 14.32
CA TYR A 843 -14.52 6.41 14.05
C TYR A 843 -15.32 5.84 12.89
N CYS A 844 -14.72 4.97 12.08
CA CYS A 844 -15.41 4.27 11.00
C CYS A 844 -15.59 2.78 11.30
N ARG A 845 -16.64 2.18 10.71
CA ARG A 845 -16.95 0.75 10.86
C ARG A 845 -15.98 -0.15 10.09
N SER A 846 -15.37 0.38 9.03
CA SER A 846 -14.42 -0.34 8.20
C SER A 846 -13.07 -0.52 8.90
N ASN A 847 -12.34 -1.59 8.57
CA ASN A 847 -11.03 -1.89 9.12
C ASN A 847 -9.90 -1.09 8.44
N VAL A 848 -10.05 0.23 8.39
CA VAL A 848 -9.12 1.18 7.75
C VAL A 848 -8.92 2.42 8.61
N GLY A 849 -7.84 3.14 8.38
CA GLY A 849 -7.59 4.46 8.94
C GLY A 849 -7.74 5.52 7.86
N TYR A 850 -8.81 6.30 7.93
CA TYR A 850 -9.04 7.41 7.02
C TYR A 850 -8.25 8.64 7.44
N GLY A 851 -7.66 9.34 6.47
CA GLY A 851 -6.99 10.61 6.69
C GLY A 851 -6.88 11.45 5.43
N HIS A 852 -6.55 12.73 5.61
CA HIS A 852 -6.32 13.62 4.46
C HIS A 852 -5.17 13.08 3.59
N PRO A 853 -5.22 13.19 2.25
CA PRO A 853 -4.13 12.71 1.40
C PRO A 853 -2.76 13.29 1.76
N PHE A 854 -2.70 14.54 2.23
CA PHE A 854 -1.46 15.15 2.74
C PHE A 854 -0.92 14.44 3.98
N PHE A 855 -1.79 13.99 4.87
CA PHE A 855 -1.39 13.22 6.04
C PHE A 855 -0.78 11.86 5.62
N HIS A 856 -1.34 11.16 4.64
CA HIS A 856 -0.75 9.91 4.13
C HIS A 856 0.55 10.17 3.37
N ALA A 857 0.56 11.11 2.42
CA ALA A 857 1.75 11.45 1.64
C ALA A 857 2.93 11.95 2.51
N SER A 858 2.66 12.72 3.57
CA SER A 858 3.69 13.15 4.52
C SER A 858 4.36 11.98 5.25
N LYS A 859 3.68 10.83 5.36
CA LYS A 859 4.26 9.61 5.92
C LYS A 859 4.92 8.71 4.87
N ARG A 860 5.12 9.22 3.64
CA ARG A 860 5.63 8.45 2.49
C ARG A 860 4.76 7.24 2.19
N ARG A 861 3.46 7.48 2.13
CA ARG A 861 2.44 6.48 1.83
C ARG A 861 1.56 6.90 0.68
N ASN A 862 1.27 5.90 -0.13
CA ASN A 862 0.34 5.97 -1.23
C ASN A 862 -0.80 5.04 -0.79
N ALA A 863 -2.05 5.46 -0.89
CA ALA A 863 -3.19 4.65 -0.47
C ALA A 863 -3.47 3.52 -1.48
N ASP A 864 -2.42 2.79 -1.84
CA ASP A 864 -2.41 1.65 -2.71
C ASP A 864 -2.58 0.34 -1.94
N GLY A 865 -2.90 0.39 -0.64
CA GLY A 865 -2.99 -0.76 0.26
C GLY A 865 -1.81 -0.90 1.22
N ASP A 866 -1.16 0.21 1.54
CA ASP A 866 -0.17 0.30 2.58
C ASP A 866 -0.80 0.26 3.98
N GLU A 867 0.05 0.24 5.00
CA GLU A 867 -0.37 0.23 6.39
C GLU A 867 0.35 1.34 7.16
N ASP A 868 -0.41 2.02 8.01
CA ASP A 868 0.05 3.05 8.93
C ASP A 868 -0.21 2.62 10.38
N SER A 869 0.63 3.10 11.29
CA SER A 869 0.43 2.90 12.72
C SER A 869 0.01 4.19 13.42
N VAL A 870 -0.91 4.06 14.39
CA VAL A 870 -1.34 5.15 15.27
C VAL A 870 -0.85 4.89 16.69
N ILE A 871 -0.30 5.93 17.32
CA ILE A 871 0.22 5.94 18.69
C ILE A 871 -0.40 7.15 19.40
N LEU A 872 -1.00 6.99 20.58
CA LEU A 872 -1.45 8.17 21.35
C LEU A 872 -0.25 9.07 21.68
N LEU A 873 -0.41 10.39 21.51
CA LEU A 873 0.72 11.32 21.62
C LEU A 873 1.44 11.17 22.96
N LEU A 874 0.70 11.16 24.08
CA LEU A 874 1.29 11.11 25.40
C LEU A 874 1.96 9.75 25.71
N ASP A 875 1.44 8.63 25.20
CA ASP A 875 2.13 7.32 25.26
C ASP A 875 3.47 7.40 24.54
N GLY A 876 3.48 7.94 23.32
CA GLY A 876 4.70 8.16 22.55
C GLY A 876 5.72 8.99 23.32
N LEU A 877 5.33 10.13 23.87
CA LEU A 877 6.26 11.04 24.57
C LEU A 877 6.82 10.46 25.89
N ILE A 878 6.02 9.68 26.62
CA ILE A 878 6.42 9.12 27.92
C ILE A 878 7.19 7.81 27.76
N ASN A 879 6.77 6.92 26.87
CA ASN A 879 7.27 5.54 26.86
C ASN A 879 8.35 5.27 25.80
N PHE A 880 8.45 6.10 24.75
CA PHE A 880 9.50 5.96 23.75
C PHE A 880 10.90 6.23 24.31
N SER A 881 11.88 5.36 24.05
CA SER A 881 13.28 5.70 24.32
C SER A 881 14.24 5.16 23.26
N ARG A 882 15.22 5.98 22.87
CA ARG A 882 16.33 5.56 21.99
C ARG A 882 17.18 4.48 22.66
N ALA A 883 17.18 4.40 24.00
CA ALA A 883 17.88 3.35 24.75
C ALA A 883 17.29 1.94 24.56
N PHE A 884 16.07 1.83 24.03
CA PHE A 884 15.42 0.55 23.71
C PHE A 884 15.63 0.11 22.26
N LEU A 885 16.02 1.03 21.39
CA LEU A 885 16.18 0.73 19.96
C LEU A 885 17.28 -0.31 19.72
N PRO A 886 17.08 -1.24 18.77
CA PRO A 886 18.08 -2.24 18.43
C PRO A 886 19.38 -1.61 17.95
N ASP A 887 20.53 -2.18 18.33
CA ASP A 887 21.87 -1.72 17.92
C ASP A 887 22.28 -2.19 16.50
N ARG A 888 21.42 -2.96 15.83
CA ARG A 888 21.69 -3.49 14.48
C ARG A 888 21.21 -2.52 13.41
N ARG A 889 21.86 -2.53 12.25
CA ARG A 889 21.40 -1.82 11.03
C ARG A 889 19.92 -2.14 10.76
N GLY A 890 19.10 -1.11 10.58
CA GLY A 890 17.64 -1.25 10.44
C GLY A 890 16.88 -1.14 11.75
N GLY A 891 17.58 -0.91 12.88
CA GLY A 891 16.99 -0.82 14.21
C GLY A 891 16.15 0.44 14.38
N LEU A 892 16.57 1.55 13.77
CA LEU A 892 15.92 2.85 13.83
C LEU A 892 14.68 2.97 12.93
N MET A 893 14.47 2.04 12.00
CA MET A 893 13.24 1.96 11.21
C MET A 893 12.01 1.82 12.10
N ASP A 894 10.92 2.47 11.71
CA ASP A 894 9.63 2.45 12.39
C ASP A 894 9.72 3.06 13.80
N ALA A 895 10.58 4.05 14.07
CA ALA A 895 10.65 4.72 15.36
C ALA A 895 10.34 6.21 15.21
N PRO A 896 9.52 6.84 16.08
CA PRO A 896 9.23 8.26 15.98
C PRO A 896 10.42 9.10 16.48
N LEU A 897 11.48 9.21 15.68
CA LEU A 897 12.71 9.93 16.04
C LEU A 897 12.56 11.45 15.98
N VAL A 898 11.52 11.94 15.29
CA VAL A 898 11.11 13.34 15.21
C VAL A 898 9.60 13.39 14.99
N LEU A 899 8.93 14.42 15.50
CA LEU A 899 7.51 14.66 15.32
C LEU A 899 7.28 15.93 14.49
N THR A 900 6.63 15.78 13.34
CA THR A 900 6.17 16.90 12.51
C THR A 900 4.85 17.41 13.05
N THR A 901 4.82 18.67 13.48
CA THR A 901 3.62 19.25 14.11
C THR A 901 2.71 19.97 13.13
N ARG A 902 3.24 20.40 11.97
CA ARG A 902 2.51 21.12 10.93
C ARG A 902 2.79 20.51 9.56
N LEU A 903 1.75 20.28 8.77
CA LEU A 903 1.89 19.85 7.38
C LEU A 903 2.08 21.04 6.45
N ASP A 904 3.13 21.00 5.63
CA ASP A 904 3.34 21.89 4.50
C ASP A 904 3.22 21.09 3.18
N PRO A 905 2.24 21.40 2.30
CA PRO A 905 2.07 20.73 1.02
C PRO A 905 3.30 20.82 0.09
N ASN A 906 4.20 21.78 0.29
CA ASN A 906 5.46 21.86 -0.46
C ASN A 906 6.45 20.75 -0.07
N GLU A 907 6.33 20.22 1.14
CA GLU A 907 7.31 19.31 1.75
C GLU A 907 6.87 17.85 1.79
N ILE A 908 5.65 17.55 1.34
CA ILE A 908 5.13 16.19 1.26
C ILE A 908 5.51 15.50 -0.06
N ASP A 909 5.15 14.23 -0.18
CA ASP A 909 5.36 13.48 -1.41
C ASP A 909 4.63 14.11 -2.62
N LYS A 910 5.29 14.10 -3.78
CA LYS A 910 4.81 14.76 -5.01
C LYS A 910 3.54 14.10 -5.56
N GLU A 911 3.28 12.84 -5.21
CA GLU A 911 2.07 12.14 -5.63
C GLU A 911 0.79 12.86 -5.16
N ALA A 912 0.82 13.45 -3.96
CA ALA A 912 -0.30 14.25 -3.46
C ALA A 912 -0.53 15.55 -4.25
N HIS A 913 0.46 16.02 -5.00
CA HIS A 913 0.33 17.22 -5.83
C HIS A 913 -0.55 16.97 -7.07
N ASN A 914 -0.68 15.70 -7.49
CA ASN A 914 -1.47 15.30 -8.64
C ASN A 914 -2.95 15.08 -8.31
N ILE A 915 -3.36 15.25 -7.06
CA ILE A 915 -4.76 15.05 -6.65
C ILE A 915 -5.65 16.10 -7.28
N ASP A 916 -6.74 15.65 -7.91
CA ASP A 916 -7.74 16.49 -8.54
C ASP A 916 -8.65 17.12 -7.48
N VAL A 917 -8.90 18.43 -7.58
CA VAL A 917 -9.63 19.21 -6.58
C VAL A 917 -10.79 20.01 -7.19
N GLY A 918 -11.14 19.75 -8.44
CA GLY A 918 -12.34 20.30 -9.10
C GLY A 918 -13.62 19.54 -8.74
N TRP A 919 -14.76 20.22 -8.83
CA TRP A 919 -16.10 19.64 -8.62
C TRP A 919 -16.64 18.87 -9.84
N ALA A 920 -16.10 19.15 -11.02
CA ALA A 920 -16.39 18.46 -12.26
C ALA A 920 -15.13 18.44 -13.14
N TYR A 921 -15.05 17.50 -14.06
CA TYR A 921 -14.03 17.51 -15.09
C TYR A 921 -14.55 18.27 -16.32
N PRO A 922 -13.72 19.10 -16.98
CA PRO A 922 -14.15 19.94 -18.09
C PRO A 922 -14.44 19.12 -19.36
N LEU A 923 -15.20 19.67 -20.30
CA LEU A 923 -15.50 18.99 -21.57
C LEU A 923 -14.23 18.64 -22.36
N GLU A 924 -13.24 19.54 -22.38
CA GLU A 924 -11.96 19.33 -23.07
C GLU A 924 -11.19 18.12 -22.52
N PHE A 925 -11.39 17.76 -21.25
CA PHE A 925 -10.80 16.55 -20.68
C PHE A 925 -11.39 15.30 -21.34
N TYR A 926 -12.72 15.20 -21.43
CA TYR A 926 -13.38 14.05 -22.03
C TYR A 926 -12.98 13.89 -23.50
N GLU A 927 -12.98 14.98 -24.26
CA GLU A 927 -12.49 15.00 -25.65
C GLU A 927 -11.02 14.59 -25.77
N ALA A 928 -10.16 14.97 -24.83
CA ALA A 928 -8.77 14.55 -24.82
C ALA A 928 -8.58 13.06 -24.56
N THR A 929 -9.47 12.44 -23.76
CA THR A 929 -9.46 10.98 -23.60
C THR A 929 -9.73 10.27 -24.93
N LEU A 930 -10.48 10.92 -25.82
CA LEU A 930 -10.84 10.39 -27.12
C LEU A 930 -9.70 10.40 -28.15
N GLU A 931 -8.62 11.10 -27.85
CA GLU A 931 -7.43 11.16 -28.70
C GLU A 931 -6.23 10.43 -28.09
N TYR A 932 -6.44 9.72 -26.96
CA TYR A 932 -5.38 9.11 -26.17
C TYR A 932 -4.26 10.11 -25.79
N LYS A 933 -4.64 11.36 -25.50
CA LYS A 933 -3.66 12.40 -25.15
C LYS A 933 -2.86 12.00 -23.92
N HIS A 934 -1.63 12.52 -23.84
CA HIS A 934 -0.86 12.39 -22.63
C HIS A 934 -1.48 13.32 -21.57
N PRO A 935 -1.61 12.91 -20.29
CA PRO A 935 -2.25 13.73 -19.25
C PRO A 935 -1.61 15.13 -19.14
N LYS A 936 -0.29 15.22 -19.24
CA LYS A 936 0.46 16.51 -19.27
C LYS A 936 0.00 17.50 -20.35
N ASP A 937 -0.56 17.03 -21.46
CA ASP A 937 -0.99 17.92 -22.55
C ASP A 937 -2.24 18.74 -22.18
N ILE A 938 -2.99 18.29 -21.17
CA ILE A 938 -4.20 18.94 -20.67
C ILE A 938 -4.11 19.39 -19.20
N GLU A 939 -2.92 19.33 -18.61
CA GLU A 939 -2.68 19.74 -17.22
C GLU A 939 -3.19 21.17 -16.93
N ASN A 940 -3.10 22.05 -17.92
CA ASN A 940 -3.52 23.45 -17.80
C ASN A 940 -5.03 23.66 -17.65
N VAL A 941 -5.86 22.71 -18.08
CA VAL A 941 -7.33 22.79 -17.92
C VAL A 941 -7.82 22.06 -16.67
N MET A 942 -6.98 21.22 -16.06
CA MET A 942 -7.29 20.48 -14.85
C MET A 942 -6.94 21.28 -13.59
N ASP A 943 -7.76 21.13 -12.55
CA ASP A 943 -7.51 21.73 -11.23
C ASP A 943 -6.94 20.67 -10.28
N GLN A 944 -5.64 20.79 -10.01
CA GLN A 944 -4.86 19.88 -9.17
C GLN A 944 -4.22 20.62 -8.01
N VAL A 945 -3.90 19.90 -6.94
CA VAL A 945 -3.21 20.46 -5.77
C VAL A 945 -1.96 21.25 -6.15
N SER A 946 -1.16 20.75 -7.09
CA SER A 946 0.08 21.39 -7.59
C SER A 946 -0.09 22.87 -7.96
N ARG A 947 -1.27 23.27 -8.45
CA ARG A 947 -1.58 24.65 -8.87
C ARG A 947 -1.99 25.55 -7.72
N ARG A 948 -2.40 24.97 -6.59
CA ARG A 948 -2.88 25.70 -5.39
C ARG A 948 -1.78 25.89 -4.35
N ILE A 949 -0.68 25.14 -4.44
CA ILE A 949 0.46 25.25 -3.54
C ILE A 949 1.02 26.69 -3.55
N GLY A 950 1.28 27.25 -2.36
CA GLY A 950 1.73 28.63 -2.19
C GLY A 950 0.60 29.68 -2.15
N SER A 951 -0.65 29.27 -2.39
CA SER A 951 -1.84 30.11 -2.21
C SER A 951 -2.56 29.85 -0.88
N ALA A 952 -3.56 30.68 -0.55
CA ALA A 952 -4.43 30.44 0.61
C ALA A 952 -5.25 29.14 0.49
N LEU A 953 -5.53 28.67 -0.74
CA LEU A 953 -6.32 27.47 -1.05
C LEU A 953 -5.51 26.18 -1.03
N GLN A 954 -4.25 26.21 -0.58
CA GLN A 954 -3.41 25.02 -0.53
C GLN A 954 -3.92 23.96 0.48
N TYR A 955 -4.77 24.35 1.43
CA TYR A 955 -5.28 23.50 2.52
C TYR A 955 -6.80 23.34 2.57
N GLU A 956 -7.55 24.16 1.82
CA GLU A 956 -9.01 24.27 1.90
C GLU A 956 -9.59 24.46 0.47
N GLY A 957 -10.89 24.20 0.31
CA GLY A 957 -11.63 24.36 -0.94
C GLY A 957 -11.48 23.17 -1.89
N PHE A 958 -11.21 21.97 -1.39
CA PHE A 958 -11.08 20.77 -2.22
C PHE A 958 -12.45 20.36 -2.77
N GLY A 959 -12.55 20.15 -4.07
CA GLY A 959 -13.72 19.55 -4.70
C GLY A 959 -13.57 18.04 -4.87
N TYR A 960 -14.69 17.40 -5.16
CA TYR A 960 -14.78 16.01 -5.61
C TYR A 960 -15.89 15.89 -6.67
N THR A 961 -15.82 14.91 -7.55
CA THR A 961 -16.79 14.76 -8.65
C THR A 961 -17.91 13.77 -8.32
N HIS A 962 -17.65 12.79 -7.45
CA HIS A 962 -18.64 11.79 -7.05
C HIS A 962 -18.81 11.74 -5.54
N ASP A 963 -20.06 11.77 -5.08
CA ASP A 963 -20.36 11.54 -3.68
C ASP A 963 -20.57 10.04 -3.40
N THR A 964 -20.54 9.68 -2.12
CA THR A 964 -20.91 8.36 -1.59
C THR A 964 -21.84 8.55 -0.39
N ALA A 965 -22.87 7.74 -0.21
CA ALA A 965 -23.81 7.91 0.92
C ALA A 965 -23.19 7.60 2.30
N ASP A 966 -22.31 6.59 2.37
CA ASP A 966 -21.56 6.22 3.57
C ASP A 966 -20.18 5.70 3.18
N ILE A 967 -19.13 6.30 3.73
CA ILE A 967 -17.72 5.91 3.51
C ILE A 967 -17.40 4.51 4.04
N SER A 968 -18.25 3.94 4.90
CA SER A 968 -18.09 2.58 5.43
C SER A 968 -19.01 1.56 4.76
N GLU A 969 -19.73 1.93 3.69
CA GLU A 969 -20.64 1.01 3.02
C GLU A 969 -19.87 -0.10 2.28
N GLY A 970 -20.12 -1.36 2.65
CA GLY A 970 -19.45 -2.52 2.07
C GLY A 970 -19.36 -3.67 3.08
N PRO A 971 -18.79 -4.83 2.70
CA PRO A 971 -18.60 -5.92 3.64
C PRO A 971 -17.61 -5.53 4.74
N ALA A 972 -17.92 -5.90 5.99
CA ALA A 972 -17.14 -5.49 7.17
C ALA A 972 -15.73 -6.09 7.21
N GLU A 973 -15.59 -7.34 6.79
CA GLU A 973 -14.32 -8.05 6.71
C GLU A 973 -14.22 -8.86 5.42
N SER A 974 -13.02 -8.95 4.85
CA SER A 974 -12.81 -9.74 3.64
C SER A 974 -13.03 -11.22 3.90
N ALA A 975 -13.72 -11.90 2.97
CA ALA A 975 -13.88 -13.35 2.95
C ALA A 975 -12.53 -14.09 3.06
N TYR A 976 -11.44 -13.48 2.59
CA TYR A 976 -10.10 -14.04 2.75
C TYR A 976 -9.68 -14.24 4.22
N LYS A 977 -10.16 -13.40 5.13
CA LYS A 977 -9.87 -13.50 6.57
C LYS A 977 -10.83 -14.43 7.29
N THR A 978 -12.09 -14.47 6.87
CA THR A 978 -13.13 -15.28 7.52
C THR A 978 -13.02 -16.75 7.15
N LEU A 979 -12.55 -17.07 5.94
CA LEU A 979 -12.26 -18.45 5.54
C LEU A 979 -11.03 -18.97 6.29
N GLU A 980 -11.17 -20.13 6.96
CA GLU A 980 -10.12 -20.68 7.83
C GLU A 980 -9.01 -21.37 7.03
N THR A 981 -9.38 -22.28 6.12
CA THR A 981 -8.40 -23.13 5.43
C THR A 981 -8.01 -22.58 4.06
N MET A 982 -6.81 -22.93 3.59
CA MET A 982 -6.37 -22.58 2.23
C MET A 982 -7.21 -23.25 1.15
N ILE A 983 -7.79 -24.42 1.44
CA ILE A 983 -8.67 -25.15 0.52
C ILE A 983 -9.94 -24.35 0.30
N ASP A 984 -10.58 -23.90 1.38
CA ASP A 984 -11.82 -23.13 1.31
C ASP A 984 -11.61 -21.82 0.55
N LYS A 985 -10.50 -21.12 0.83
CA LYS A 985 -10.11 -19.88 0.13
C LYS A 985 -9.96 -20.11 -1.37
N MET A 986 -9.35 -21.22 -1.75
CA MET A 986 -9.11 -21.54 -3.15
C MET A 986 -10.39 -21.98 -3.86
N ASN A 987 -11.21 -22.82 -3.24
CA ASN A 987 -12.51 -23.21 -3.77
C ASN A 987 -13.41 -21.99 -3.96
N ALA A 988 -13.46 -21.09 -2.98
CA ALA A 988 -14.19 -19.82 -3.09
C ALA A 988 -13.64 -18.94 -4.22
N GLN A 989 -12.31 -18.84 -4.38
CA GLN A 989 -11.69 -18.15 -5.50
C GLN A 989 -12.09 -18.75 -6.87
N LEU A 990 -12.11 -20.08 -7.00
CA LEU A 990 -12.43 -20.75 -8.26
C LEU A 990 -13.94 -20.71 -8.59
N GLU A 991 -14.79 -20.82 -7.58
CA GLU A 991 -16.23 -20.62 -7.73
C GLU A 991 -16.55 -19.20 -8.19
N LEU A 992 -15.87 -18.20 -7.62
CA LEU A 992 -16.01 -16.82 -8.06
C LEU A 992 -15.50 -16.64 -9.50
N ALA A 993 -14.34 -17.20 -9.85
CA ALA A 993 -13.81 -17.16 -11.21
C ALA A 993 -14.78 -17.78 -12.23
N ARG A 994 -15.53 -18.82 -11.85
CA ARG A 994 -16.56 -19.45 -12.71
C ARG A 994 -17.78 -18.56 -12.91
N LYS A 995 -18.17 -17.78 -11.90
CA LYS A 995 -19.30 -16.85 -11.99
C LYS A 995 -19.00 -15.65 -12.89
N ILE A 996 -17.75 -15.19 -12.95
CA ILE A 996 -17.40 -13.93 -13.63
C ILE A 996 -17.12 -14.16 -15.12
N ARG A 997 -17.89 -13.53 -16.01
CA ARG A 997 -17.70 -13.61 -17.47
C ARG A 997 -16.31 -13.16 -17.95
N ALA A 998 -15.73 -12.18 -17.26
CA ALA A 998 -14.43 -11.59 -17.59
C ALA A 998 -13.23 -12.37 -17.04
N VAL A 999 -13.45 -13.53 -16.41
CA VAL A 999 -12.39 -14.38 -15.85
C VAL A 999 -12.36 -15.72 -16.58
N ASP A 1000 -11.17 -16.17 -16.96
CA ASP A 1000 -10.93 -17.49 -17.51
C ASP A 1000 -10.48 -18.41 -16.38
N THR A 1001 -11.37 -19.31 -15.97
CA THR A 1001 -11.10 -20.27 -14.90
C THR A 1001 -9.88 -21.15 -15.19
N GLN A 1002 -9.65 -21.52 -16.45
CA GLN A 1002 -8.55 -22.42 -16.82
C GLN A 1002 -7.20 -21.71 -16.67
N ASP A 1003 -7.10 -20.47 -17.15
CA ASP A 1003 -5.90 -19.64 -16.98
C ASP A 1003 -5.62 -19.37 -15.50
N VAL A 1004 -6.66 -19.08 -14.70
CA VAL A 1004 -6.52 -18.89 -13.25
C VAL A 1004 -5.95 -20.14 -12.59
N VAL A 1005 -6.52 -21.31 -12.86
CA VAL A 1005 -6.04 -22.58 -12.30
C VAL A 1005 -4.59 -22.84 -12.70
N SER A 1006 -4.27 -22.79 -14.00
CA SER A 1006 -2.92 -23.07 -14.51
C SER A 1006 -1.87 -22.17 -13.87
N ARG A 1007 -2.17 -20.88 -13.72
CA ARG A 1007 -1.27 -19.92 -13.05
C ARG A 1007 -1.14 -20.17 -11.55
N VAL A 1008 -2.21 -20.52 -10.82
CA VAL A 1008 -2.10 -20.85 -9.38
C VAL A 1008 -1.18 -22.05 -9.19
N ILE A 1009 -1.35 -23.09 -10.02
CA ILE A 1009 -0.53 -24.30 -9.96
C ILE A 1009 0.93 -23.98 -10.27
N THR A 1010 1.19 -23.28 -11.38
CA THR A 1010 2.56 -23.03 -11.85
C THR A 1010 3.32 -21.97 -11.06
N LYS A 1011 2.63 -20.99 -10.46
CA LYS A 1011 3.26 -19.86 -9.75
C LYS A 1011 3.22 -19.98 -8.23
N HIS A 1012 2.31 -20.76 -7.66
CA HIS A 1012 2.19 -20.92 -6.22
C HIS A 1012 2.44 -22.37 -5.77
N PHE A 1013 1.65 -23.34 -6.24
CA PHE A 1013 1.70 -24.71 -5.69
C PHE A 1013 2.96 -25.49 -6.09
N LEU A 1014 3.28 -25.56 -7.39
CA LEU A 1014 4.47 -26.28 -7.85
C LEU A 1014 5.77 -25.70 -7.25
N PRO A 1015 6.00 -24.36 -7.24
CA PRO A 1015 7.19 -23.79 -6.59
C PRO A 1015 7.28 -24.09 -5.10
N ASP A 1016 6.17 -24.02 -4.35
CA ASP A 1016 6.16 -24.31 -2.91
C ASP A 1016 6.42 -25.80 -2.64
N MET A 1017 5.76 -26.71 -3.37
CA MET A 1017 5.97 -28.15 -3.24
C MET A 1017 7.40 -28.57 -3.56
N ILE A 1018 7.96 -28.09 -4.68
CA ILE A 1018 9.35 -28.38 -5.08
C ILE A 1018 10.33 -27.76 -4.08
N GLY A 1019 10.07 -26.54 -3.62
CA GLY A 1019 10.89 -25.85 -2.62
C GLY A 1019 10.91 -26.58 -1.28
N ASN A 1020 9.75 -27.02 -0.80
CA ASN A 1020 9.62 -27.79 0.43
C ASN A 1020 10.24 -29.19 0.30
N LEU A 1021 10.11 -29.85 -0.85
CA LEU A 1021 10.76 -31.14 -1.13
C LEU A 1021 12.29 -31.03 -1.09
N LYS A 1022 12.85 -30.00 -1.76
CA LYS A 1022 14.30 -29.70 -1.72
C LYS A 1022 14.76 -29.34 -0.30
N SER A 1023 13.97 -28.54 0.42
CA SER A 1023 14.29 -28.15 1.79
C SER A 1023 14.25 -29.36 2.72
N PHE A 1024 13.32 -30.29 2.52
CA PHE A 1024 13.19 -31.52 3.31
C PHE A 1024 14.41 -32.43 3.13
N SER A 1025 14.94 -32.58 1.92
CA SER A 1025 16.13 -33.42 1.67
C SER A 1025 17.43 -32.80 2.19
N ALA A 1026 17.50 -31.47 2.27
CA ALA A 1026 18.67 -30.72 2.75
C ALA A 1026 18.58 -30.25 4.23
N GLN A 1027 17.54 -30.67 4.96
CA GLN A 1027 17.21 -30.08 6.25
C GLN A 1027 18.20 -30.40 7.38
N SER A 1028 18.13 -29.58 8.43
CA SER A 1028 18.80 -29.83 9.72
C SER A 1028 17.83 -30.40 10.75
N VAL A 1029 18.35 -31.01 11.80
CA VAL A 1029 17.56 -31.49 12.94
C VAL A 1029 17.72 -30.58 14.14
N ARG A 1030 16.65 -30.37 14.91
CA ARG A 1030 16.63 -29.49 16.08
C ARG A 1030 16.22 -30.24 17.34
N CYS A 1031 16.86 -29.93 18.47
CA CYS A 1031 16.41 -30.38 19.78
C CYS A 1031 15.25 -29.51 20.31
N THR A 1032 14.18 -30.14 20.77
CA THR A 1032 12.99 -29.44 21.31
C THR A 1032 13.24 -28.75 22.65
N LYS A 1033 14.26 -29.15 23.42
CA LYS A 1033 14.55 -28.60 24.76
C LYS A 1033 15.61 -27.50 24.73
N CYS A 1034 16.81 -27.81 24.26
CA CYS A 1034 17.91 -26.83 24.24
C CYS A 1034 17.96 -25.98 22.96
N GLY A 1035 17.16 -26.31 21.94
CA GLY A 1035 17.12 -25.58 20.68
C GLY A 1035 18.33 -25.78 19.75
N ALA A 1036 19.32 -26.58 20.15
CA ALA A 1036 20.50 -26.88 19.33
C ALA A 1036 20.09 -27.46 17.97
N LYS A 1037 20.71 -26.96 16.89
CA LYS A 1037 20.52 -27.41 15.52
C LYS A 1037 21.74 -28.20 15.07
N TYR A 1038 21.52 -29.36 14.47
CA TYR A 1038 22.57 -30.20 13.91
C TYR A 1038 22.31 -30.39 12.42
N ARG A 1039 23.34 -30.24 11.60
CA ARG A 1039 23.24 -30.49 10.15
C ARG A 1039 22.89 -31.94 9.82
N ARG A 1040 23.28 -32.88 10.70
CA ARG A 1040 23.00 -34.32 10.57
C ARG A 1040 22.58 -34.86 11.94
N ILE A 1041 21.84 -35.96 11.95
CA ILE A 1041 21.50 -36.66 13.19
C ILE A 1041 22.80 -37.20 13.82
N PRO A 1042 23.13 -36.85 15.07
CA PRO A 1042 24.23 -37.46 15.80
C PRO A 1042 24.05 -38.98 15.85
N LEU A 1043 25.13 -39.76 15.75
CA LEU A 1043 25.06 -41.23 15.72
C LEU A 1043 24.33 -41.83 16.95
N ILE A 1044 24.34 -41.12 18.08
CA ILE A 1044 23.60 -41.46 19.30
C ILE A 1044 22.07 -41.35 19.16
N GLY A 1045 21.56 -40.82 18.04
CA GLY A 1045 20.13 -40.65 17.75
C GLY A 1045 19.40 -39.58 18.59
N ARG A 1046 20.10 -38.96 19.55
CA ARG A 1046 19.56 -37.95 20.47
C ARG A 1046 20.45 -36.71 20.50
N CYS A 1047 19.93 -35.62 21.01
CA CYS A 1047 20.75 -34.44 21.33
C CYS A 1047 21.71 -34.76 22.49
N TYR A 1048 22.84 -34.07 22.58
CA TYR A 1048 23.76 -34.17 23.73
C TYR A 1048 23.10 -33.83 25.08
N CYS A 1049 21.95 -33.15 25.09
CA CYS A 1049 21.16 -32.94 26.31
C CYS A 1049 20.22 -34.11 26.66
N GLY A 1050 20.30 -35.25 25.94
CA GLY A 1050 19.51 -36.46 26.17
C GLY A 1050 18.11 -36.47 25.55
N ASN A 1051 17.68 -35.35 24.94
CA ASN A 1051 16.33 -35.20 24.39
C ASN A 1051 16.26 -35.53 22.89
N ASN A 1052 15.05 -35.80 22.41
CA ASN A 1052 14.79 -36.16 21.02
C ASN A 1052 15.07 -35.00 20.06
N LEU A 1053 15.49 -35.38 18.85
CA LEU A 1053 15.69 -34.49 17.72
C LEU A 1053 14.49 -34.58 16.80
N ILE A 1054 14.00 -33.44 16.36
CA ILE A 1054 12.92 -33.35 15.38
C ILE A 1054 13.44 -32.78 14.07
N LEU A 1055 12.83 -33.22 12.98
CA LEU A 1055 12.98 -32.59 11.67
C LEU A 1055 12.49 -31.15 11.73
N THR A 1056 13.11 -30.27 10.95
CA THR A 1056 12.71 -28.86 10.84
C THR A 1056 11.62 -28.66 9.80
N VAL A 1057 11.57 -29.52 8.79
CA VAL A 1057 10.52 -29.62 7.77
C VAL A 1057 9.87 -30.99 7.88
N HIS A 1058 8.54 -31.02 8.02
CA HIS A 1058 7.78 -32.26 8.16
C HIS A 1058 7.19 -32.72 6.82
N GLU A 1059 6.97 -34.03 6.65
CA GLU A 1059 6.34 -34.60 5.43
C GLU A 1059 5.01 -33.92 5.09
N LYS A 1060 4.16 -33.66 6.09
CA LYS A 1060 2.87 -32.97 5.91
C LYS A 1060 3.02 -31.59 5.26
N SER A 1061 4.13 -30.89 5.51
CA SER A 1061 4.41 -29.60 4.87
C SER A 1061 4.74 -29.75 3.39
N VAL A 1062 5.39 -30.86 3.01
CA VAL A 1062 5.76 -31.16 1.61
C VAL A 1062 4.52 -31.58 0.81
N LYS A 1063 3.68 -32.46 1.37
CA LYS A 1063 2.45 -32.96 0.71
C LYS A 1063 1.24 -32.03 0.81
N LYS A 1064 1.38 -30.85 1.42
CA LYS A 1064 0.27 -29.94 1.78
C LYS A 1064 -0.69 -29.62 0.63
N TYR A 1065 -0.15 -29.41 -0.58
CA TYR A 1065 -0.93 -28.98 -1.75
C TYR A 1065 -1.14 -30.07 -2.82
N LEU A 1066 -0.61 -31.28 -2.61
CA LEU A 1066 -0.57 -32.30 -3.66
C LEU A 1066 -1.97 -32.77 -4.08
N GLU A 1067 -2.76 -33.27 -3.13
CA GLU A 1067 -4.11 -33.79 -3.37
C GLU A 1067 -5.01 -32.74 -4.03
N ILE A 1068 -4.96 -31.51 -3.50
CA ILE A 1068 -5.71 -30.37 -4.01
C ILE A 1068 -5.31 -30.04 -5.45
N THR A 1069 -4.00 -30.05 -5.74
CA THR A 1069 -3.50 -29.76 -7.09
C THR A 1069 -4.01 -30.80 -8.08
N LYS A 1070 -4.08 -32.08 -7.69
CA LYS A 1070 -4.63 -33.16 -8.52
C LYS A 1070 -6.11 -32.95 -8.80
N GLU A 1071 -6.92 -32.76 -7.75
CA GLU A 1071 -8.36 -32.57 -7.85
C GLU A 1071 -8.71 -31.42 -8.82
N ILE A 1072 -8.04 -30.28 -8.71
CA ILE A 1072 -8.29 -29.13 -9.59
C ILE A 1072 -7.79 -29.40 -11.01
N SER A 1073 -6.63 -30.06 -11.16
CA SER A 1073 -6.06 -30.35 -12.47
C SER A 1073 -6.97 -31.26 -13.31
N GLU A 1074 -7.62 -32.22 -12.67
CA GLU A 1074 -8.60 -33.11 -13.29
C GLU A 1074 -9.93 -32.40 -13.58
N LYS A 1075 -10.40 -31.55 -12.65
CA LYS A 1075 -11.70 -30.88 -12.76
C LYS A 1075 -11.76 -29.79 -13.84
N TYR A 1076 -10.66 -29.08 -14.11
CA TYR A 1076 -10.67 -27.87 -14.96
C TYR A 1076 -9.93 -28.02 -16.31
N ASP A 1077 -9.51 -29.23 -16.67
CA ASP A 1077 -8.87 -29.55 -17.97
C ASP A 1077 -7.72 -28.60 -18.34
N ILE A 1078 -6.70 -28.56 -17.48
CA ILE A 1078 -5.49 -27.74 -17.68
C ILE A 1078 -4.55 -28.31 -18.75
N ASP A 1079 -3.58 -27.49 -19.19
CA ASP A 1079 -2.59 -27.90 -20.18
C ASP A 1079 -1.81 -29.17 -19.76
N THR A 1080 -1.58 -30.06 -20.73
CA THR A 1080 -0.95 -31.37 -20.52
C THR A 1080 0.44 -31.26 -19.90
N TYR A 1081 1.19 -30.20 -20.20
CA TYR A 1081 2.52 -29.97 -19.63
C TYR A 1081 2.45 -29.74 -18.12
N THR A 1082 1.50 -28.92 -17.66
CA THR A 1082 1.29 -28.68 -16.23
C THR A 1082 0.82 -29.94 -15.52
N GLN A 1083 -0.08 -30.74 -16.12
CA GLN A 1083 -0.50 -32.04 -15.57
C GLN A 1083 0.69 -33.00 -15.38
N GLN A 1084 1.53 -33.14 -16.41
CA GLN A 1084 2.74 -33.97 -16.33
C GLN A 1084 3.69 -33.51 -15.24
N ARG A 1085 3.86 -32.19 -15.05
CA ARG A 1085 4.69 -31.65 -13.96
C ARG A 1085 4.15 -31.99 -12.58
N VAL A 1086 2.83 -31.97 -12.39
CA VAL A 1086 2.21 -32.37 -11.12
C VAL A 1086 2.47 -33.86 -10.87
N ALA A 1087 2.28 -34.72 -11.87
CA ALA A 1087 2.55 -36.15 -11.76
C ALA A 1087 4.02 -36.47 -11.44
N ILE A 1088 4.97 -35.78 -12.07
CA ILE A 1088 6.41 -35.94 -11.76
C ILE A 1088 6.72 -35.54 -10.31
N VAL A 1089 6.10 -34.47 -9.82
CA VAL A 1089 6.30 -34.03 -8.42
C VAL A 1089 5.69 -35.02 -7.44
N GLU A 1090 4.53 -35.59 -7.76
CA GLU A 1090 3.90 -36.68 -7.00
C GLU A 1090 4.84 -37.90 -6.90
N GLU A 1091 5.30 -38.40 -8.05
CA GLU A 1091 6.22 -39.55 -8.11
C GLU A 1091 7.51 -39.29 -7.33
N SER A 1092 8.05 -38.06 -7.41
CA SER A 1092 9.23 -37.65 -6.65
C SER A 1092 8.97 -37.63 -5.13
N MET A 1093 7.77 -37.24 -4.69
CA MET A 1093 7.38 -37.27 -3.28
C MET A 1093 7.20 -38.71 -2.81
N ASP A 1094 6.50 -39.55 -3.58
CA ASP A 1094 6.23 -40.92 -3.21
C ASP A 1094 7.51 -41.76 -3.17
N SER A 1095 8.42 -41.59 -4.12
CA SER A 1095 9.75 -42.22 -4.11
C SER A 1095 10.56 -41.87 -2.86
N LEU A 1096 10.38 -40.66 -2.30
CA LEU A 1096 11.13 -40.20 -1.13
C LEU A 1096 10.54 -40.67 0.20
N PHE A 1097 9.21 -40.83 0.29
CA PHE A 1097 8.51 -41.15 1.54
C PHE A 1097 7.99 -42.59 1.63
N GLN A 1098 7.67 -43.22 0.51
CA GLN A 1098 7.19 -44.59 0.47
C GLN A 1098 8.38 -45.54 0.32
N SER A 1099 8.48 -46.53 1.21
CA SER A 1099 9.48 -47.58 1.08
C SER A 1099 8.89 -48.76 0.33
N ASP A 1100 9.55 -49.22 -0.73
CA ASP A 1100 9.16 -50.44 -1.47
C ASP A 1100 9.05 -51.70 -0.57
N LYS A 1101 9.63 -51.66 0.64
CA LYS A 1101 9.59 -52.75 1.62
C LYS A 1101 8.32 -52.76 2.50
N ILE A 1102 7.54 -51.68 2.55
CA ILE A 1102 6.35 -51.55 3.41
C ILE A 1102 5.19 -51.05 2.54
N LYS A 1103 4.40 -51.97 1.98
CA LYS A 1103 3.15 -51.64 1.28
C LYS A 1103 1.99 -51.59 2.28
N HIS A 1104 1.44 -50.40 2.50
CA HIS A 1104 0.13 -50.23 3.13
C HIS A 1104 -0.95 -50.35 2.06
N CYS A 1105 -1.36 -51.58 1.73
CA CYS A 1105 -2.46 -51.78 0.79
C CYS A 1105 -3.78 -51.30 1.40
N LYS A 1106 -4.55 -50.49 0.67
CA LYS A 1106 -5.93 -50.16 1.02
C LYS A 1106 -6.84 -51.32 0.61
N LEU A 1107 -7.96 -51.50 1.31
CA LEU A 1107 -8.95 -52.53 0.97
C LEU A 1107 -9.48 -52.37 -0.47
N THR A 1108 -9.53 -51.12 -0.96
CA THR A 1108 -9.90 -50.74 -2.32
C THR A 1108 -8.90 -51.17 -3.38
N ASP A 1109 -7.65 -51.48 -3.01
CA ASP A 1109 -6.63 -51.95 -3.96
C ASP A 1109 -6.81 -53.46 -4.26
N PHE A 1110 -7.67 -54.13 -3.49
CA PHE A 1110 -8.00 -55.57 -3.61
C PHE A 1110 -9.43 -55.84 -4.10
N MET A 1111 -10.26 -54.79 -4.23
CA MET A 1111 -11.59 -54.85 -4.85
C MET A 1111 -11.49 -54.36 -6.29
#